data_AF-B0CXM2-F1
#
_entry.id   AF-B0CXM2-F1
#
_cell.length_a   1.000
_cell.length_b   1.000
_cell.length_c   1.000
_cell.angle_alpha   90.00
_cell.angle_beta   90.00
_cell.angle_gamma   90.00
#
_symmetry.space_group_name_H-M   'P 1'
#
loop_
_entity.id
_entity.type
_entity.pdbx_description
1 polymer ?
#
loop_
_entity_poly.entity_id
_entity_poly.type
_entity_poly.pdbx_seq_one_letter_code
_entity_poly.pdbx_strand_id
1 'polypeptide(L)'
;MVLRRHRRVRRLKLPRQVESVPESLEKVGYGAYGYIFDVGVLATTSSTLISILTFNYIVPLLLPSPSPSSSSSSSSPSFFAKLRVLSTKTLRIQAYSLFFCCFVLLAAMIPFMLFFATREAVVRAFVGALELPKEVVDKVSAASGSTPVYSKIDYIRLVAIFPWFSLFFTFIAAVVLLKADKVARAAAIVNANLETSDEKAKSEASDEKETESRLEKSYDIPNTKVNTTGDDFNHMYAFVRVVPTLLTKFLHIGKICPFSLAMWGPIYRPSPMFRIDRLPPPRNGGLMGLQVGAFARKRQAKPSGASHAGPSSSTSTTDTVKDSTRMKLFCWILDKSESSFPVDVAHDDTVDDLKKEVMKTNSHALAGLDAVQLTIYKVSIKVTKNLKNEVSKYQLVEDDFLLESDILSDAFPNPVQGYLHVVVQIPFVGPGKRKPGEPAEGVHDRLKRTRLATMTPSDAGEPSLYLNLQNDPSEKILDDRPHPDADIPPIPLLYDGFGHFLNVMAGHDDVPGLADVQVRELHDAVDDFASKMTGYFGHEDERGDVGLNCLNKIFAARRATPIPAISSAAIGSIRSDGHNIAIHGSGTMGVEFKNSIAGINSLPTVELTGYVARLVSRMDQQIYEGWRVPCLGLTIVGCDITFYAIIAIDHRFRIIALTPTFSCIASASDGRDRTCLYSAFVASSVLQACLIQDATTISRNPAAIIPTPARLFPAVTRLRSYPPSNQYFSFEIQSFFPERLPNCLLYVAETPGPDKQRVVIKFARKYSIELHDFCARLGHAPAIYAFERLPGGWCAVAMRYVKSATPITHSPLLPTHRQLWEGQLRALMKKFHDQGLCHGDLRSPNIACEGQSVMLLDFDWGGKEGEACYPTWRLNEELLAGRVSEDLKITKDDDLRVWLPWYMISSTLFFLLSP
;
A
#
# COMPACT_ATOMS: atom_id res chain seq x y z
N MET A 1 38.64 18.17 10.90
CA MET A 1 39.48 19.16 10.18
C MET A 1 40.22 18.39 9.09
N VAL A 2 40.36 18.93 7.87
CA VAL A 2 40.65 18.15 6.63
C VAL A 2 39.47 17.21 6.25
N LEU A 3 38.93 17.15 5.04
CA LEU A 3 39.23 17.86 3.77
C LEU A 3 38.17 18.92 3.41
N ARG A 4 38.60 20.01 2.75
CA ARG A 4 37.78 20.86 1.86
C ARG A 4 38.67 21.30 0.69
N ARG A 5 38.08 21.44 -0.52
CA ARG A 5 38.69 21.86 -1.81
C ARG A 5 39.63 20.85 -2.50
N HIS A 6 39.17 20.26 -3.59
CA HIS A 6 39.70 20.47 -4.96
C HIS A 6 38.66 19.97 -5.98
N ARG A 7 37.71 20.82 -6.39
CA ARG A 7 37.71 21.67 -7.61
C ARG A 7 37.46 20.93 -8.95
N ARG A 8 36.21 21.06 -9.42
CA ARG A 8 35.75 21.26 -10.82
C ARG A 8 36.33 20.36 -11.92
N VAL A 9 35.48 19.47 -12.42
CA VAL A 9 35.43 19.14 -13.87
C VAL A 9 34.14 19.73 -14.44
N ARG A 10 34.22 20.50 -15.53
CA ARG A 10 33.06 20.85 -16.38
C ARG A 10 32.92 19.76 -17.45
N ARG A 11 31.83 19.00 -17.43
CA ARG A 11 31.28 18.29 -18.60
C ARG A 11 29.75 18.41 -18.59
N LEU A 12 29.13 18.17 -19.74
CA LEU A 12 27.80 18.68 -20.09
C LEU A 12 26.69 18.10 -19.19
N LYS A 13 25.65 18.91 -18.93
CA LYS A 13 24.34 18.40 -18.53
C LYS A 13 23.69 17.74 -19.76
N LEU A 14 23.60 16.42 -19.76
CA LEU A 14 22.52 15.72 -20.46
C LEU A 14 21.32 15.64 -19.49
N PRO A 15 20.07 15.84 -19.95
CA PRO A 15 18.91 15.58 -19.12
C PRO A 15 18.79 14.08 -18.85
N ARG A 16 18.43 13.70 -17.62
CA ARG A 16 18.01 12.32 -17.34
C ARG A 16 16.60 12.12 -17.90
N GLN A 17 16.49 11.57 -19.10
CA GLN A 17 15.33 10.74 -19.41
C GLN A 17 15.35 9.54 -18.45
N VAL A 18 14.19 9.23 -17.88
CA VAL A 18 13.90 7.93 -17.29
C VAL A 18 12.83 7.33 -18.21
N GLU A 19 13.28 6.61 -19.23
CA GLU A 19 12.37 5.91 -20.14
C GLU A 19 11.71 4.77 -19.37
N SER A 20 10.38 4.78 -19.31
CA SER A 20 9.59 3.66 -18.80
C SER A 20 9.52 2.57 -19.87
N VAL A 21 10.13 1.42 -19.60
CA VAL A 21 10.10 0.25 -20.49
C VAL A 21 8.65 -0.28 -20.62
N PRO A 22 8.17 -0.68 -21.81
CA PRO A 22 6.80 -1.18 -21.99
C PRO A 22 6.47 -2.42 -21.14
N GLU A 23 5.29 -2.42 -20.53
CA GLU A 23 4.83 -3.37 -19.49
C GLU A 23 4.45 -4.78 -20.02
N SER A 24 4.92 -5.17 -21.21
CA SER A 24 4.41 -6.32 -21.97
C SER A 24 5.28 -7.59 -21.94
N LEU A 25 6.44 -7.58 -21.26
CA LEU A 25 7.42 -8.67 -21.30
C LEU A 25 7.89 -9.26 -19.94
N GLU A 26 7.39 -8.78 -18.80
CA GLU A 26 8.00 -9.12 -17.50
C GLU A 26 7.42 -10.36 -16.78
N LYS A 27 6.28 -10.91 -17.24
CA LYS A 27 5.54 -11.98 -16.54
C LYS A 27 6.01 -13.42 -16.81
N VAL A 28 7.33 -13.64 -16.77
CA VAL A 28 7.94 -15.01 -16.83
C VAL A 28 8.93 -15.28 -15.68
N GLY A 29 9.47 -14.25 -15.01
CA GLY A 29 10.53 -14.43 -14.01
C GLY A 29 10.10 -14.60 -12.54
N TYR A 30 8.96 -14.04 -12.13
CA TYR A 30 8.69 -13.69 -10.73
C TYR A 30 8.70 -14.86 -9.73
N GLY A 31 8.34 -16.08 -10.14
CA GLY A 31 8.31 -17.25 -9.26
C GLY A 31 9.65 -17.68 -8.66
N ALA A 32 10.78 -17.18 -9.17
CA ALA A 32 12.10 -17.45 -8.62
C ALA A 32 12.70 -16.26 -7.83
N TYR A 33 12.42 -15.03 -8.23
CA TYR A 33 13.12 -13.85 -7.68
C TYR A 33 12.69 -13.46 -6.26
N GLY A 34 11.41 -13.67 -5.89
CA GLY A 34 10.91 -13.39 -4.53
C GLY A 34 11.71 -14.13 -3.46
N TYR A 35 11.77 -15.47 -3.56
CA TYR A 35 12.49 -16.35 -2.63
C TYR A 35 13.94 -15.92 -2.33
N ILE A 36 14.64 -15.28 -3.27
CA ILE A 36 16.04 -14.86 -3.09
C ILE A 36 16.13 -13.51 -2.35
N PHE A 37 15.19 -12.60 -2.59
CA PHE A 37 15.05 -11.38 -1.80
C PHE A 37 14.67 -11.75 -0.35
N ASP A 38 13.68 -12.63 -0.18
CA ASP A 38 13.21 -13.10 1.13
C ASP A 38 14.34 -13.78 1.93
N VAL A 39 15.16 -14.60 1.26
CA VAL A 39 16.36 -15.21 1.84
C VAL A 39 17.42 -14.18 2.25
N GLY A 40 17.65 -13.14 1.43
CA GLY A 40 18.57 -12.04 1.77
C GLY A 40 18.09 -11.22 2.97
N VAL A 41 16.78 -10.96 3.05
CA VAL A 41 16.12 -10.35 4.22
C VAL A 41 16.28 -11.24 5.44
N LEU A 42 16.02 -12.55 5.33
CA LEU A 42 16.13 -13.51 6.43
C LEU A 42 17.56 -13.64 6.99
N ALA A 43 18.59 -13.61 6.13
CA ALA A 43 19.99 -13.58 6.58
C ALA A 43 20.33 -12.26 7.32
N THR A 44 19.78 -11.15 6.84
CA THR A 44 19.99 -9.82 7.44
C THR A 44 19.30 -9.70 8.80
N THR A 45 18.01 -10.05 8.89
CA THR A 45 17.24 -10.00 10.14
C THR A 45 17.80 -10.97 11.20
N SER A 46 18.22 -12.18 10.80
CA SER A 46 18.88 -13.13 11.71
C SER A 46 20.21 -12.59 12.25
N SER A 47 21.00 -11.91 11.42
CA SER A 47 22.26 -11.26 11.84
C SER A 47 22.00 -10.09 12.80
N THR A 48 20.96 -9.29 12.55
CA THR A 48 20.54 -8.20 13.44
C THR A 48 20.02 -8.73 14.78
N LEU A 49 19.22 -9.80 14.78
CA LEU A 49 18.72 -10.44 15.99
C LEU A 49 19.87 -11.01 16.84
N ILE A 50 20.86 -11.65 16.22
CA ILE A 50 22.11 -12.07 16.88
C ILE A 50 22.81 -10.88 17.56
N SER A 51 22.93 -9.75 16.88
CA SER A 51 23.54 -8.53 17.43
C SER A 51 22.78 -8.00 18.66
N ILE A 52 21.44 -7.95 18.59
CA ILE A 52 20.59 -7.50 19.69
C ILE A 52 20.67 -8.45 20.89
N LEU A 53 20.58 -9.77 20.66
CA LEU A 53 20.66 -10.77 21.72
C LEU A 53 22.04 -10.76 22.40
N THR A 54 23.13 -10.76 21.63
CA THR A 54 24.50 -10.70 22.19
C THR A 54 24.76 -9.41 22.95
N PHE A 55 24.29 -8.26 22.47
CA PHE A 55 24.36 -6.99 23.21
C PHE A 55 23.63 -7.09 24.56
N ASN A 56 22.38 -7.56 24.56
CA ASN A 56 21.57 -7.71 25.77
C ASN A 56 22.13 -8.73 26.78
N TYR A 57 22.90 -9.73 26.34
CA TYR A 57 23.56 -10.69 27.23
C TYR A 57 24.86 -10.16 27.82
N ILE A 58 25.60 -9.33 27.06
CA ILE A 58 26.90 -8.76 27.47
C ILE A 58 26.73 -7.52 28.36
N VAL A 59 25.79 -6.61 28.06
CA VAL A 59 25.64 -5.33 28.78
C VAL A 59 25.48 -5.50 30.31
N PRO A 60 24.62 -6.41 30.83
CA PRO A 60 24.50 -6.66 32.27
C PRO A 60 25.78 -7.16 32.96
N LEU A 61 26.73 -7.70 32.19
CA LEU A 61 28.02 -8.19 32.69
C LEU A 61 29.08 -7.09 32.74
N LEU A 62 28.96 -6.02 31.95
CA LEU A 62 29.92 -4.90 31.88
C LEU A 62 29.67 -3.79 32.91
N LEU A 63 28.53 -3.78 33.59
CA LEU A 63 28.19 -2.75 34.59
C LEU A 63 29.09 -2.83 35.84
N PRO A 64 29.38 -1.71 36.54
CA PRO A 64 30.18 -1.75 37.76
C PRO A 64 29.63 -2.71 38.82
N SER A 65 30.52 -3.42 39.54
CA SER A 65 30.13 -4.15 40.74
C SER A 65 30.09 -3.19 41.94
N PRO A 66 29.11 -3.28 42.85
CA PRO A 66 29.15 -2.49 44.08
C PRO A 66 30.39 -2.88 44.92
N SER A 67 31.13 -1.88 45.37
CA SER A 67 32.31 -2.03 46.23
C SER A 67 31.89 -2.34 47.68
N PRO A 68 32.56 -3.27 48.38
CA PRO A 68 32.24 -3.57 49.77
C PRO A 68 32.83 -2.51 50.72
N SER A 69 31.97 -1.65 51.26
CA SER A 69 32.35 -0.63 52.27
C SER A 69 31.27 -0.44 53.33
N SER A 70 31.65 -0.59 54.60
CA SER A 70 30.93 -0.19 55.82
C SER A 70 29.45 -0.58 55.95
N SER A 71 29.22 -1.71 56.62
CA SER A 71 28.13 -1.98 57.57
C SER A 71 27.03 -0.90 57.73
N SER A 72 25.89 -1.12 57.09
CA SER A 72 24.57 -0.67 57.57
C SER A 72 23.50 -1.68 57.15
N SER A 73 22.48 -1.87 57.98
CA SER A 73 21.44 -2.88 57.80
C SER A 73 20.38 -2.46 56.78
N SER A 74 19.69 -3.46 56.20
CA SER A 74 18.46 -3.31 55.40
C SER A 74 18.51 -2.31 54.24
N SER A 75 19.08 -2.73 53.10
CA SER A 75 18.71 -2.19 51.79
C SER A 75 18.51 -3.33 50.77
N SER A 76 17.52 -3.19 49.89
CA SER A 76 17.28 -4.18 48.83
C SER A 76 18.42 -4.18 47.80
N PRO A 77 18.83 -5.35 47.25
CA PRO A 77 19.89 -5.39 46.25
C PRO A 77 19.53 -4.56 45.03
N SER A 78 20.50 -3.77 44.56
CA SER A 78 20.29 -2.80 43.49
C SER A 78 19.81 -3.45 42.18
N PHE A 79 19.09 -2.68 41.37
CA PHE A 79 18.54 -3.13 40.09
C PHE A 79 19.61 -3.77 39.18
N PHE A 80 20.81 -3.18 39.13
CA PHE A 80 21.95 -3.70 38.37
C PHE A 80 22.54 -5.00 38.96
N ALA A 81 22.55 -5.16 40.29
CA ALA A 81 22.93 -6.44 40.91
C ALA A 81 21.93 -7.55 40.57
N LYS A 82 20.62 -7.26 40.60
CA LYS A 82 19.56 -8.19 40.17
C LYS A 82 19.74 -8.58 38.69
N LEU A 83 20.01 -7.62 37.81
CA LEU A 83 20.28 -7.85 36.38
C LEU A 83 21.49 -8.76 36.13
N ARG A 84 22.63 -8.53 36.82
CA ARG A 84 23.82 -9.39 36.70
C ARG A 84 23.53 -10.82 37.15
N VAL A 85 22.82 -11.01 38.26
CA VAL A 85 22.39 -12.33 38.76
C VAL A 85 21.39 -13.02 37.84
N LEU A 86 20.49 -12.27 37.19
CA LEU A 86 19.59 -12.81 36.17
C LEU A 86 20.33 -13.26 34.90
N SER A 87 21.35 -12.52 34.46
CA SER A 87 22.18 -12.94 33.32
C SER A 87 22.93 -14.25 33.62
N THR A 88 23.60 -14.36 34.77
CA THR A 88 24.32 -15.60 35.12
C THR A 88 23.40 -16.80 35.40
N LYS A 89 22.14 -16.58 35.79
CA LYS A 89 21.13 -17.65 35.92
C LYS A 89 20.47 -18.06 34.60
N THR A 90 20.60 -17.29 33.51
CA THR A 90 19.90 -17.55 32.22
C THR A 90 20.80 -18.11 31.11
N LEU A 91 22.08 -18.40 31.39
CA LEU A 91 23.10 -18.83 30.41
C LEU A 91 22.66 -19.94 29.43
N ARG A 92 21.83 -20.91 29.86
CA ARG A 92 21.26 -21.92 28.93
C ARG A 92 20.32 -21.33 27.90
N ILE A 93 19.41 -20.46 28.32
CA ILE A 93 18.41 -19.82 27.46
C ILE A 93 19.12 -18.92 26.45
N GLN A 94 20.14 -18.19 26.93
CA GLN A 94 21.04 -17.39 26.08
C GLN A 94 21.78 -18.26 25.05
N ALA A 95 22.27 -19.45 25.44
CA ALA A 95 22.91 -20.36 24.48
C ALA A 95 21.92 -20.90 23.44
N TYR A 96 20.74 -21.35 23.85
CA TYR A 96 19.73 -21.92 22.94
C TYR A 96 19.17 -20.89 21.95
N SER A 97 18.97 -19.64 22.36
CA SER A 97 18.54 -18.57 21.44
C SER A 97 19.59 -18.26 20.38
N LEU A 98 20.87 -18.22 20.76
CA LEU A 98 21.98 -18.04 19.81
C LEU A 98 22.16 -19.24 18.87
N PHE A 99 21.98 -20.49 19.35
CA PHE A 99 21.95 -21.65 18.48
C PHE A 99 20.79 -21.58 17.46
N PHE A 100 19.59 -21.23 17.90
CA PHE A 100 18.43 -21.07 17.02
C PHE A 100 18.72 -20.04 15.90
N CYS A 101 19.19 -18.84 16.27
CA CYS A 101 19.52 -17.80 15.27
C CYS A 101 20.67 -18.24 14.35
N CYS A 102 21.65 -18.97 14.86
CA CYS A 102 22.75 -19.55 14.06
C CYS A 102 22.25 -20.57 13.03
N PHE A 103 21.24 -21.38 13.35
CA PHE A 103 20.62 -22.33 12.41
C PHE A 103 19.79 -21.62 11.35
N VAL A 104 18.99 -20.61 11.71
CA VAL A 104 18.21 -19.82 10.73
C VAL A 104 19.15 -19.06 9.78
N LEU A 105 20.22 -18.47 10.31
CA LEU A 105 21.23 -17.80 9.49
C LEU A 105 21.95 -18.75 8.52
N LEU A 106 22.29 -19.97 8.96
CA LEU A 106 22.85 -21.01 8.09
C LEU A 106 21.87 -21.41 6.97
N ALA A 107 20.59 -21.61 7.31
CA ALA A 107 19.55 -21.98 6.36
C ALA A 107 19.30 -20.91 5.29
N ALA A 108 19.42 -19.62 5.64
CA ALA A 108 19.36 -18.52 4.68
C ALA A 108 20.65 -18.41 3.83
N MET A 109 21.84 -18.55 4.43
CA MET A 109 23.09 -18.35 3.71
C MET A 109 23.40 -19.40 2.64
N ILE A 110 22.90 -20.63 2.78
CA ILE A 110 23.10 -21.69 1.76
C ILE A 110 22.50 -21.31 0.38
N PRO A 111 21.19 -21.04 0.25
CA PRO A 111 20.60 -20.60 -1.03
C PRO A 111 21.10 -19.21 -1.47
N PHE A 112 21.40 -18.29 -0.55
CA PHE A 112 21.99 -17.00 -0.91
C PHE A 112 23.35 -17.16 -1.61
N MET A 113 24.25 -17.96 -1.04
CA MET A 113 25.57 -18.23 -1.63
C MET A 113 25.47 -18.96 -2.96
N LEU A 114 24.50 -19.88 -3.13
CA LEU A 114 24.25 -20.54 -4.41
C LEU A 114 23.87 -19.52 -5.49
N PHE A 115 22.98 -18.57 -5.20
CA PHE A 115 22.59 -17.51 -6.12
C PHE A 115 23.75 -16.57 -6.44
N PHE A 116 24.42 -16.04 -5.41
CA PHE A 116 25.56 -15.13 -5.51
C PHE A 116 26.72 -15.68 -6.35
N ALA A 117 27.00 -17.00 -6.23
CA ALA A 117 28.08 -17.64 -6.96
C ALA A 117 27.74 -18.02 -8.41
N THR A 118 26.45 -18.20 -8.75
CA THR A 118 26.02 -18.80 -10.04
C THR A 118 25.25 -17.86 -10.97
N ARG A 119 24.89 -16.64 -10.52
CA ARG A 119 24.02 -15.73 -11.30
C ARG A 119 24.68 -14.39 -11.61
N GLU A 120 24.13 -13.76 -12.65
CA GLU A 120 24.44 -12.41 -13.11
C GLU A 120 23.14 -11.64 -13.36
N ALA A 121 23.21 -10.30 -13.33
CA ALA A 121 22.11 -9.42 -13.68
C ALA A 121 21.89 -9.39 -15.21
N VAL A 122 20.63 -9.51 -15.63
CA VAL A 122 20.27 -9.36 -17.06
C VAL A 122 20.21 -7.87 -17.38
N VAL A 123 21.23 -7.38 -18.09
CA VAL A 123 21.28 -5.98 -18.55
C VAL A 123 20.73 -5.89 -19.97
N ARG A 124 19.72 -5.03 -20.16
CA ARG A 124 19.13 -4.67 -21.45
C ARG A 124 19.29 -3.16 -21.62
N ALA A 125 19.50 -2.68 -22.85
CA ALA A 125 19.66 -1.25 -23.14
C ALA A 125 18.96 -0.91 -24.45
N PHE A 126 18.43 0.30 -24.54
CA PHE A 126 17.56 0.73 -25.62
C PHE A 126 18.02 2.09 -26.18
N VAL A 127 17.56 2.41 -27.39
CA VAL A 127 17.61 3.77 -27.96
C VAL A 127 16.21 4.05 -28.50
N GLY A 128 15.41 4.78 -27.71
CA GLY A 128 13.96 4.81 -27.90
C GLY A 128 13.38 3.39 -27.80
N ALA A 129 12.57 2.98 -28.77
CA ALA A 129 11.94 1.66 -28.77
C ALA A 129 12.85 0.48 -29.18
N LEU A 130 14.08 0.73 -29.68
CA LEU A 130 14.94 -0.32 -30.23
C LEU A 130 15.91 -0.88 -29.17
N GLU A 131 15.86 -2.19 -28.92
CA GLU A 131 16.82 -2.88 -28.04
C GLU A 131 18.19 -3.02 -28.72
N LEU A 132 19.26 -2.68 -28.00
CA LEU A 132 20.63 -2.78 -28.48
C LEU A 132 21.16 -4.23 -28.41
N PRO A 133 21.91 -4.71 -29.42
CA PRO A 133 22.54 -6.03 -29.37
C PRO A 133 23.43 -6.20 -28.13
N LYS A 134 23.34 -7.36 -27.46
CA LYS A 134 24.05 -7.62 -26.18
C LYS A 134 25.55 -7.34 -26.26
N GLU A 135 26.18 -7.61 -27.40
CA GLU A 135 27.61 -7.31 -27.64
C GLU A 135 27.98 -5.82 -27.50
N VAL A 136 27.04 -4.91 -27.78
CA VAL A 136 27.23 -3.46 -27.58
C VAL A 136 27.07 -3.12 -26.10
N VAL A 137 26.07 -3.71 -25.44
CA VAL A 137 25.82 -3.56 -24.00
C VAL A 137 27.02 -4.04 -23.18
N ASP A 138 27.56 -5.21 -23.50
CA ASP A 138 28.73 -5.80 -22.83
C ASP A 138 29.99 -4.93 -23.02
N LYS A 139 30.22 -4.38 -24.22
CA LYS A 139 31.32 -3.43 -24.51
C LYS A 139 31.18 -2.12 -23.72
N VAL A 140 29.98 -1.55 -23.64
CA VAL A 140 29.72 -0.31 -22.88
C VAL A 140 29.81 -0.55 -21.37
N SER A 141 29.33 -1.70 -20.88
CA SER A 141 29.44 -2.11 -19.47
C SER A 141 30.90 -2.28 -19.06
N ALA A 142 31.71 -2.97 -19.88
CA ALA A 142 33.15 -3.09 -19.67
C ALA A 142 33.87 -1.73 -19.69
N ALA A 143 33.49 -0.82 -20.60
CA ALA A 143 34.06 0.52 -20.67
C ALA A 143 33.67 1.43 -19.49
N SER A 144 32.53 1.18 -18.83
CA SER A 144 32.11 1.91 -17.63
C SER A 144 32.67 1.31 -16.33
N GLY A 145 33.37 0.17 -16.40
CA GLY A 145 33.83 -0.59 -15.23
C GLY A 145 32.71 -1.33 -14.48
N SER A 146 31.50 -1.37 -15.04
CA SER A 146 30.36 -2.08 -14.46
C SER A 146 30.44 -3.57 -14.78
N THR A 147 29.87 -4.41 -13.92
CA THR A 147 29.82 -5.86 -14.15
C THR A 147 28.47 -6.43 -13.69
N PRO A 148 27.81 -7.28 -14.51
CA PRO A 148 26.54 -7.90 -14.11
C PRO A 148 26.73 -9.08 -13.13
N VAL A 149 27.94 -9.63 -13.02
CA VAL A 149 28.21 -10.84 -12.24
C VAL A 149 28.26 -10.50 -10.74
N TYR A 150 27.31 -11.03 -9.96
CA TYR A 150 27.17 -10.66 -8.54
C TYR A 150 28.43 -10.92 -7.71
N SER A 151 29.14 -12.03 -7.97
CA SER A 151 30.42 -12.37 -7.33
C SER A 151 31.60 -11.43 -7.66
N LYS A 152 31.39 -10.45 -8.54
CA LYS A 152 32.34 -9.38 -8.87
C LYS A 152 31.94 -7.99 -8.34
N ILE A 153 30.77 -7.84 -7.71
CA ILE A 153 30.28 -6.57 -7.18
C ILE A 153 30.61 -6.45 -5.68
N ASP A 154 31.38 -5.44 -5.30
CA ASP A 154 32.01 -5.37 -3.96
C ASP A 154 31.02 -5.22 -2.79
N TYR A 155 29.93 -4.46 -2.92
CA TYR A 155 28.94 -4.39 -1.83
C TYR A 155 28.18 -5.71 -1.64
N ILE A 156 27.94 -6.47 -2.73
CA ILE A 156 27.29 -7.79 -2.65
C ILE A 156 28.26 -8.83 -2.05
N ARG A 157 29.56 -8.75 -2.36
CA ARG A 157 30.60 -9.54 -1.69
C ARG A 157 30.59 -9.35 -0.17
N LEU A 158 30.44 -8.12 0.32
CA LEU A 158 30.37 -7.85 1.77
C LEU A 158 29.14 -8.53 2.41
N VAL A 159 27.97 -8.45 1.76
CA VAL A 159 26.74 -9.14 2.20
C VAL A 159 26.90 -10.68 2.15
N ALA A 160 27.63 -11.21 1.17
CA ALA A 160 27.94 -12.64 1.08
C ALA A 160 28.95 -13.12 2.14
N ILE A 161 29.76 -12.23 2.71
CA ILE A 161 30.89 -12.58 3.60
C ILE A 161 30.55 -12.38 5.08
N PHE A 162 30.01 -11.23 5.48
CA PHE A 162 29.83 -10.91 6.91
C PHE A 162 28.92 -11.88 7.69
N PRO A 163 27.81 -12.41 7.13
CA PRO A 163 26.98 -13.40 7.82
C PRO A 163 27.73 -14.67 8.24
N TRP A 164 28.77 -15.11 7.50
CA TRP A 164 29.57 -16.27 7.89
C TRP A 164 30.45 -16.00 9.12
N PHE A 165 30.94 -14.77 9.29
CA PHE A 165 31.60 -14.35 10.53
C PHE A 165 30.60 -14.31 11.69
N SER A 166 29.42 -13.72 11.51
CA SER A 166 28.35 -13.71 12.51
C SER A 166 27.98 -15.12 12.97
N LEU A 167 27.79 -16.05 12.02
CA LEU A 167 27.50 -17.46 12.27
C LEU A 167 28.61 -18.14 13.08
N PHE A 168 29.87 -18.00 12.67
CA PHE A 168 31.03 -18.60 13.34
C PHE A 168 31.19 -18.11 14.80
N PHE A 169 31.13 -16.80 15.03
CA PHE A 169 31.28 -16.25 16.38
C PHE A 169 30.06 -16.55 17.26
N THR A 170 28.84 -16.57 16.70
CA THR A 170 27.62 -16.94 17.43
C THR A 170 27.66 -18.40 17.90
N PHE A 171 28.08 -19.31 17.04
CA PHE A 171 28.25 -20.72 17.39
C PHE A 171 29.26 -20.91 18.53
N ILE A 172 30.40 -20.21 18.47
CA ILE A 172 31.41 -20.23 19.54
C ILE A 172 30.83 -19.66 20.84
N ALA A 173 30.15 -18.52 20.80
CA ALA A 173 29.53 -17.91 21.97
C ALA A 173 28.51 -18.86 22.64
N ALA A 174 27.63 -19.49 21.86
CA ALA A 174 26.65 -20.44 22.38
C ALA A 174 27.30 -21.68 23.04
N VAL A 175 28.39 -22.22 22.45
CA VAL A 175 29.18 -23.31 23.05
C VAL A 175 29.89 -22.87 24.34
N VAL A 176 30.41 -21.64 24.40
CA VAL A 176 31.05 -21.07 25.60
C VAL A 176 30.03 -20.87 26.72
N LEU A 177 28.84 -20.35 26.42
CA LEU A 177 27.75 -20.19 27.40
C LEU A 177 27.32 -21.54 28.00
N LEU A 178 27.20 -22.60 27.21
CA LEU A 178 26.93 -23.96 27.73
C LEU A 178 28.08 -24.54 28.58
N LYS A 179 29.33 -24.10 28.37
CA LYS A 179 30.45 -24.48 29.26
C LYS A 179 30.43 -23.69 30.56
N ALA A 180 30.20 -22.37 30.50
CA ALA A 180 30.05 -21.52 31.69
C ALA A 180 28.89 -22.01 32.58
N ASP A 181 27.75 -22.36 31.97
CA ASP A 181 26.59 -22.97 32.63
C ASP A 181 26.91 -24.29 33.36
N LYS A 182 27.83 -25.11 32.82
CA LYS A 182 28.29 -26.34 33.50
C LYS A 182 29.20 -26.03 34.68
N VAL A 183 30.14 -25.09 34.53
CA VAL A 183 31.06 -24.69 35.61
C VAL A 183 30.30 -24.00 36.74
N ALA A 184 29.36 -23.10 36.43
CA ALA A 184 28.53 -22.41 37.42
C ALA A 184 27.70 -23.38 38.28
N ARG A 185 27.15 -24.45 37.70
CA ARG A 185 26.49 -25.51 38.48
C ARG A 185 27.46 -26.36 39.29
N ALA A 186 28.64 -26.68 38.76
CA ALA A 186 29.64 -27.42 39.54
C ALA A 186 30.06 -26.65 40.80
N ALA A 187 30.32 -25.34 40.66
CA ALA A 187 30.57 -24.45 41.79
C ALA A 187 29.37 -24.35 42.75
N ALA A 188 28.13 -24.23 42.25
CA ALA A 188 26.94 -24.20 43.10
C ALA A 188 26.72 -25.50 43.89
N ILE A 189 27.04 -26.66 43.32
CA ILE A 189 26.98 -27.96 44.02
C ILE A 189 28.08 -28.05 45.08
N VAL A 190 29.31 -27.59 44.79
CA VAL A 190 30.40 -27.55 45.78
C VAL A 190 30.04 -26.61 46.93
N ASN A 191 29.48 -25.44 46.66
CA ASN A 191 29.05 -24.51 47.72
C ASN A 191 27.92 -25.09 48.57
N ALA A 192 26.90 -25.72 47.98
CA ALA A 192 25.84 -26.39 48.74
C ALA A 192 26.37 -27.55 49.61
N ASN A 193 27.39 -28.29 49.13
CA ASN A 193 28.06 -29.32 49.90
C ASN A 193 28.93 -28.75 51.04
N LEU A 194 29.46 -27.53 50.90
CA LEU A 194 30.17 -26.81 51.96
C LEU A 194 29.19 -26.26 53.01
N GLU A 195 28.10 -25.62 52.58
CA GLU A 195 27.05 -25.12 53.48
C GLU A 195 26.44 -26.26 54.32
N THR A 196 26.14 -27.41 53.71
CA THR A 196 25.63 -28.58 54.44
C THR A 196 26.66 -29.30 55.31
N SER A 197 27.97 -29.13 55.07
CA SER A 197 29.00 -29.64 55.99
C SER A 197 29.29 -28.67 57.14
N ASP A 198 29.17 -27.36 56.93
CA ASP A 198 29.20 -26.33 57.99
C ASP A 198 27.97 -26.43 58.92
N GLU A 199 26.79 -26.77 58.41
CA GLU A 199 25.61 -27.08 59.24
C GLU A 199 25.83 -28.38 60.02
N LYS A 200 26.35 -29.44 59.37
CA LYS A 200 26.61 -30.71 60.04
C LYS A 200 27.68 -30.61 61.13
N ALA A 201 28.75 -29.86 60.89
CA ALA A 201 29.80 -29.55 61.87
C ALA A 201 29.28 -28.71 63.05
N LYS A 202 28.18 -27.96 62.89
CA LYS A 202 27.49 -27.26 63.99
C LYS A 202 26.55 -28.18 64.78
N SER A 203 25.93 -29.18 64.14
CA SER A 203 25.13 -30.19 64.84
C SER A 203 25.96 -31.26 65.56
N GLU A 204 27.16 -31.57 65.07
CA GLU A 204 28.06 -32.56 65.70
C GLU A 204 28.96 -31.95 66.79
N ALA A 205 28.74 -30.68 67.14
CA ALA A 205 29.49 -29.95 68.18
C ALA A 205 28.67 -29.69 69.47
N SER A 206 27.46 -30.25 69.59
CA SER A 206 26.55 -30.00 70.72
C SER A 206 26.34 -31.16 71.70
N ASP A 207 26.86 -32.36 71.42
CA ASP A 207 26.67 -33.54 72.27
C ASP A 207 27.97 -34.25 72.67
N GLU A 208 27.97 -34.70 73.93
CA GLU A 208 28.89 -35.58 74.65
C GLU A 208 30.37 -35.17 74.89
N LYS A 209 30.71 -35.15 76.19
CA LYS A 209 32.07 -35.21 76.76
C LYS A 209 32.41 -36.67 77.10
N GLU A 210 33.69 -36.91 77.39
CA GLU A 210 34.24 -38.13 78.02
C GLU A 210 34.14 -39.40 77.14
N THR A 211 35.13 -40.30 77.05
CA THR A 211 36.30 -40.56 77.92
C THR A 211 37.53 -41.02 77.10
N GLU A 212 38.65 -41.34 77.77
CA GLU A 212 39.94 -41.75 77.17
C GLU A 212 39.86 -43.10 76.38
N SER A 213 40.64 -43.37 75.32
CA SER A 213 42.08 -43.67 75.47
C SER A 213 42.79 -44.15 74.17
N ARG A 214 44.13 -44.04 74.19
CA ARG A 214 45.18 -44.82 73.46
C ARG A 214 45.43 -44.68 71.93
N LEU A 215 46.74 -44.48 71.67
CA LEU A 215 47.60 -45.00 70.57
C LEU A 215 47.66 -44.28 69.19
N GLU A 216 48.55 -43.28 69.15
CA GLU A 216 49.63 -43.07 68.16
C GLU A 216 49.54 -43.70 66.75
N LYS A 217 49.49 -42.84 65.71
CA LYS A 217 50.51 -42.66 64.63
C LYS A 217 49.95 -41.80 63.48
N SER A 218 50.73 -41.07 62.66
CA SER A 218 52.03 -40.37 62.83
C SER A 218 52.36 -39.68 61.49
N TYR A 219 52.80 -38.41 61.51
CA TYR A 219 53.23 -37.61 60.32
C TYR A 219 52.12 -37.33 59.26
N ASP A 220 52.14 -36.24 58.48
CA ASP A 220 53.07 -35.10 58.46
C ASP A 220 52.37 -33.80 58.02
N ILE A 221 53.00 -32.64 58.29
CA ILE A 221 52.53 -31.31 57.83
C ILE A 221 53.65 -30.56 57.11
N PRO A 222 53.38 -30.00 55.92
CA PRO A 222 54.01 -28.76 55.49
C PRO A 222 53.00 -27.62 55.36
N ASN A 223 53.21 -26.56 56.14
CA ASN A 223 52.55 -25.27 55.97
C ASN A 223 52.95 -24.62 54.63
N THR A 224 52.00 -24.12 53.84
CA THR A 224 52.31 -23.07 52.86
C THR A 224 51.24 -21.98 52.82
N LYS A 225 51.68 -20.78 53.22
CA LYS A 225 50.98 -19.50 53.33
C LYS A 225 49.93 -19.22 52.24
N VAL A 226 48.83 -18.60 52.67
CA VAL A 226 48.04 -17.68 51.82
C VAL A 226 48.97 -16.61 51.25
N ASN A 227 48.94 -16.44 49.92
CA ASN A 227 49.41 -15.22 49.26
C ASN A 227 48.36 -14.82 48.23
N THR A 228 47.66 -13.72 48.49
CA THR A 228 46.75 -13.10 47.53
C THR A 228 47.51 -12.41 46.41
N THR A 229 46.82 -12.16 45.29
CA THR A 229 47.26 -11.48 44.05
C THR A 229 48.14 -12.32 43.10
N GLY A 230 47.65 -12.50 41.86
CA GLY A 230 48.52 -12.79 40.71
C GLY A 230 48.37 -14.10 39.92
N ASP A 231 47.16 -14.61 39.61
CA ASP A 231 47.04 -15.73 38.63
C ASP A 231 45.84 -15.70 37.65
N ASP A 232 44.76 -14.96 37.91
CA ASP A 232 43.57 -14.91 37.03
C ASP A 232 43.84 -14.48 35.57
N PHE A 233 45.00 -13.89 35.29
CA PHE A 233 45.41 -13.51 33.94
C PHE A 233 45.93 -14.66 33.06
N ASN A 234 46.37 -15.79 33.64
CA ASN A 234 47.02 -16.86 32.89
C ASN A 234 46.04 -17.68 32.01
N HIS A 235 44.80 -17.88 32.46
CA HIS A 235 43.81 -18.65 31.68
C HIS A 235 43.37 -17.95 30.38
N MET A 236 43.44 -16.62 30.31
CA MET A 236 43.13 -15.88 29.08
C MET A 236 44.23 -16.03 28.02
N TYR A 237 45.51 -16.09 28.44
CA TYR A 237 46.64 -16.31 27.53
C TYR A 237 46.64 -17.69 26.88
N ALA A 238 46.15 -18.72 27.59
CA ALA A 238 45.95 -20.05 27.01
C ALA A 238 44.94 -20.01 25.83
N PHE A 239 43.89 -19.20 25.93
CA PHE A 239 42.85 -19.10 24.90
C PHE A 239 43.35 -18.46 23.59
N VAL A 240 44.20 -17.43 23.69
CA VAL A 240 44.79 -16.73 22.53
C VAL A 240 45.65 -17.68 21.67
N ARG A 241 46.27 -18.73 22.24
CA ARG A 241 47.00 -19.75 21.47
C ARG A 241 46.11 -20.80 20.79
N VAL A 242 44.85 -20.93 21.19
CA VAL A 242 43.91 -21.92 20.60
C VAL A 242 43.15 -21.34 19.41
N VAL A 243 42.87 -20.04 19.39
CA VAL A 243 42.15 -19.38 18.28
C VAL A 243 42.80 -19.58 16.90
N PRO A 244 44.13 -19.39 16.70
CA PRO A 244 44.77 -19.66 15.40
C PRO A 244 44.66 -21.12 14.96
N THR A 245 44.72 -22.04 15.93
CA THR A 245 44.66 -23.50 15.71
C THR A 245 43.24 -23.98 15.39
N LEU A 246 42.21 -23.33 15.95
CA LEU A 246 40.82 -23.53 15.53
C LEU A 246 40.55 -22.90 14.17
N LEU A 247 41.02 -21.68 13.93
CA LEU A 247 40.81 -20.97 12.65
C LEU A 247 41.45 -21.73 11.47
N THR A 248 42.67 -22.24 11.63
CA THR A 248 43.35 -23.07 10.60
C THR A 248 42.69 -24.43 10.39
N LYS A 249 42.07 -25.02 11.41
CA LYS A 249 41.23 -26.23 11.28
C LYS A 249 39.90 -25.93 10.59
N PHE A 250 39.25 -24.81 10.89
CA PHE A 250 38.01 -24.38 10.23
C PHE A 250 38.25 -24.08 8.74
N LEU A 251 39.37 -23.41 8.41
CA LEU A 251 39.85 -23.20 7.04
C LEU A 251 40.22 -24.51 6.32
N HIS A 252 40.58 -25.58 7.04
CA HIS A 252 40.74 -26.92 6.46
C HIS A 252 39.41 -27.63 6.21
N ILE A 253 38.44 -27.50 7.11
CA ILE A 253 37.07 -28.03 6.91
C ILE A 253 36.40 -27.33 5.71
N GLY A 254 36.70 -26.05 5.48
CA GLY A 254 36.29 -25.29 4.29
C GLY A 254 36.80 -25.85 2.94
N LYS A 255 37.74 -26.81 2.93
CA LYS A 255 38.19 -27.53 1.73
C LYS A 255 37.25 -28.69 1.32
N ILE A 256 36.30 -29.07 2.16
CA ILE A 256 35.35 -30.16 1.89
C ILE A 256 34.21 -29.72 0.95
N CYS A 257 34.06 -28.41 0.72
CA CYS A 257 33.13 -27.86 -0.27
C CYS A 257 33.89 -27.40 -1.54
N PRO A 258 33.55 -27.89 -2.76
CA PRO A 258 34.34 -27.60 -3.98
C PRO A 258 34.39 -26.14 -4.45
N PHE A 259 33.55 -25.26 -3.90
CA PHE A 259 33.37 -23.88 -4.41
C PHE A 259 34.34 -22.84 -3.81
N SER A 260 35.12 -23.19 -2.79
CA SER A 260 35.87 -22.21 -1.97
C SER A 260 37.14 -21.62 -2.62
N LEU A 261 37.72 -22.29 -3.62
CA LEU A 261 39.09 -22.01 -4.09
C LEU A 261 39.25 -20.79 -5.03
N ALA A 262 38.16 -20.22 -5.56
CA ALA A 262 38.24 -19.16 -6.58
C ALA A 262 38.42 -17.73 -6.04
N MET A 263 38.27 -17.49 -4.72
CA MET A 263 38.21 -16.11 -4.17
C MET A 263 39.50 -15.59 -3.52
N TRP A 264 40.57 -16.39 -3.41
CA TRP A 264 41.78 -16.03 -2.65
C TRP A 264 42.98 -15.69 -3.55
N GLY A 265 42.82 -14.64 -4.37
CA GLY A 265 43.91 -13.94 -5.08
C GLY A 265 44.38 -12.68 -4.33
N PRO A 266 45.64 -12.24 -4.50
CA PRO A 266 46.26 -11.27 -3.59
C PRO A 266 45.81 -9.81 -3.80
N ILE A 267 45.11 -9.25 -2.82
CA ILE A 267 44.89 -7.80 -2.68
C ILE A 267 46.15 -7.15 -2.10
N TYR A 268 47.18 -6.89 -2.91
CA TYR A 268 48.21 -5.86 -2.67
C TYR A 268 49.21 -5.74 -3.83
N ARG A 269 49.31 -4.54 -4.46
CA ARG A 269 50.55 -3.85 -4.83
C ARG A 269 50.28 -2.46 -5.44
N PRO A 270 51.19 -1.48 -5.31
CA PRO A 270 51.08 -0.16 -5.92
C PRO A 270 51.67 -0.12 -7.35
N SER A 271 51.47 1.02 -8.02
CA SER A 271 51.95 1.33 -9.38
C SER A 271 52.77 2.64 -9.39
N PRO A 272 53.53 2.99 -10.45
CA PRO A 272 54.05 2.19 -11.57
C PRO A 272 55.58 2.35 -11.80
N MET A 273 56.17 1.56 -12.72
CA MET A 273 57.42 1.95 -13.42
C MET A 273 57.54 1.32 -14.83
N PHE A 274 58.64 1.59 -15.54
CA PHE A 274 58.72 1.68 -17.01
C PHE A 274 59.18 0.43 -17.80
N ARG A 275 58.77 0.41 -19.09
CA ARG A 275 59.47 -0.04 -20.33
C ARG A 275 59.49 -1.53 -20.79
N ILE A 276 58.96 -1.68 -22.04
CA ILE A 276 59.55 -2.32 -23.24
C ILE A 276 59.34 -3.83 -23.55
N ASP A 277 58.70 -4.03 -24.71
CA ASP A 277 58.77 -5.04 -25.80
C ASP A 277 59.05 -6.54 -25.54
N ARG A 278 58.19 -7.41 -26.11
CA ARG A 278 58.44 -8.04 -27.43
C ARG A 278 57.23 -8.82 -28.00
N LEU A 279 57.35 -9.28 -29.25
CA LEU A 279 56.32 -9.89 -30.12
C LEU A 279 56.41 -11.45 -30.18
N PRO A 280 55.47 -12.17 -30.86
CA PRO A 280 55.14 -13.61 -30.66
C PRO A 280 55.82 -14.50 -31.76
N PRO A 281 55.32 -15.66 -32.30
CA PRO A 281 54.18 -16.57 -31.99
C PRO A 281 54.70 -18.03 -31.72
N PRO A 282 54.34 -19.20 -32.33
CA PRO A 282 53.23 -19.60 -33.23
C PRO A 282 52.59 -21.04 -33.12
N ARG A 283 51.35 -21.14 -33.63
CA ARG A 283 50.77 -22.20 -34.50
C ARG A 283 50.30 -23.59 -34.00
N ASN A 284 49.29 -24.09 -34.76
CA ASN A 284 48.74 -25.46 -34.91
C ASN A 284 48.06 -26.04 -33.66
N GLY A 285 47.04 -26.92 -33.72
CA GLY A 285 46.30 -27.65 -34.79
C GLY A 285 45.86 -29.01 -34.20
N GLY A 286 44.76 -29.69 -34.49
CA GLY A 286 43.69 -29.64 -35.50
C GLY A 286 43.05 -31.05 -35.55
N LEU A 287 41.77 -31.16 -35.97
CA LEU A 287 40.97 -32.39 -36.22
C LEU A 287 40.57 -33.35 -35.05
N MET A 288 39.27 -33.67 -35.08
CA MET A 288 38.58 -34.98 -34.92
C MET A 288 38.96 -36.02 -33.84
N GLY A 289 37.93 -36.59 -33.19
CA GLY A 289 38.00 -37.87 -32.47
C GLY A 289 36.65 -38.37 -31.92
N LEU A 290 36.20 -39.55 -32.35
CA LEU A 290 35.02 -40.29 -31.86
C LEU A 290 35.19 -40.68 -30.36
N GLN A 291 34.17 -40.51 -29.49
CA GLN A 291 33.05 -41.44 -29.18
C GLN A 291 33.42 -42.55 -28.16
N VAL A 292 32.39 -43.23 -27.62
CA VAL A 292 32.44 -44.41 -26.70
C VAL A 292 32.74 -44.06 -25.23
N GLY A 293 32.14 -44.82 -24.29
CA GLY A 293 32.47 -44.72 -22.85
C GLY A 293 31.33 -44.87 -21.83
N ALA A 294 30.17 -45.44 -22.19
CA ALA A 294 29.07 -45.57 -21.23
C ALA A 294 29.33 -46.64 -20.15
N PHE A 295 29.15 -46.28 -18.88
CA PHE A 295 28.99 -47.24 -17.78
C PHE A 295 27.78 -46.88 -16.92
N ALA A 296 26.69 -47.60 -17.13
CA ALA A 296 25.48 -47.52 -16.31
C ALA A 296 25.28 -48.82 -15.53
N ARG A 297 24.84 -48.73 -14.27
CA ARG A 297 24.07 -49.81 -13.62
C ARG A 297 23.19 -49.30 -12.46
N LYS A 298 21.88 -49.21 -12.74
CA LYS A 298 20.83 -49.43 -11.73
C LYS A 298 20.86 -50.90 -11.27
N ARG A 299 20.24 -51.20 -10.12
CA ARG A 299 19.42 -52.40 -9.73
C ARG A 299 19.48 -52.59 -8.19
N GLN A 300 18.54 -53.22 -7.48
CA GLN A 300 17.23 -53.88 -7.75
C GLN A 300 16.41 -53.86 -6.41
N ALA A 301 15.18 -54.36 -6.19
CA ALA A 301 14.18 -55.18 -6.90
C ALA A 301 12.74 -54.72 -6.45
N LYS A 302 11.60 -54.86 -7.18
CA LYS A 302 10.86 -56.04 -7.74
C LYS A 302 10.17 -56.89 -6.63
N PRO A 303 9.03 -57.61 -6.84
CA PRO A 303 8.15 -57.82 -8.04
C PRO A 303 6.65 -57.46 -7.78
N SER A 304 5.60 -57.81 -8.54
CA SER A 304 5.28 -58.52 -9.83
C SER A 304 3.91 -57.94 -10.32
N GLY A 305 3.38 -58.01 -11.56
CA GLY A 305 3.47 -58.93 -12.73
C GLY A 305 2.00 -59.23 -13.18
N ALA A 306 1.61 -59.48 -14.44
CA ALA A 306 2.30 -59.50 -15.75
C ALA A 306 1.27 -59.49 -16.94
N SER A 307 1.72 -59.21 -18.18
CA SER A 307 1.28 -59.74 -19.51
C SER A 307 -0.22 -59.80 -19.94
N HIS A 308 -0.64 -59.73 -21.22
CA HIS A 308 0.07 -59.79 -22.53
C HIS A 308 -0.65 -58.93 -23.63
N ALA A 309 -0.45 -59.19 -24.94
CA ALA A 309 -0.80 -58.31 -26.08
C ALA A 309 -1.91 -58.85 -27.04
N GLY A 310 -2.36 -58.01 -28.00
CA GLY A 310 -3.36 -58.32 -29.06
C GLY A 310 -2.78 -59.00 -30.33
N PRO A 311 -3.28 -58.77 -31.59
CA PRO A 311 -4.18 -57.69 -32.05
C PRO A 311 -5.31 -58.05 -33.08
N SER A 312 -6.22 -57.09 -33.31
CA SER A 312 -7.06 -56.76 -34.50
C SER A 312 -7.42 -57.78 -35.62
N SER A 313 -8.73 -57.90 -35.93
CA SER A 313 -9.27 -58.05 -37.30
C SER A 313 -10.75 -57.61 -37.46
N SER A 314 -11.07 -57.04 -38.64
CA SER A 314 -12.36 -56.92 -39.37
C SER A 314 -13.75 -57.01 -38.68
N THR A 315 -14.56 -55.95 -38.86
CA THR A 315 -16.02 -55.89 -39.22
C THR A 315 -16.92 -57.13 -38.97
N SER A 316 -18.13 -57.03 -38.40
CA SER A 316 -19.21 -56.08 -38.79
C SER A 316 -20.35 -55.91 -37.76
N THR A 317 -21.08 -54.79 -37.89
CA THR A 317 -22.51 -54.54 -37.53
C THR A 317 -23.16 -55.30 -36.37
N THR A 318 -23.49 -54.57 -35.29
CA THR A 318 -24.89 -54.36 -34.85
C THR A 318 -24.97 -53.18 -33.87
N ASP A 319 -26.07 -52.45 -33.86
CA ASP A 319 -26.21 -51.21 -33.11
C ASP A 319 -26.33 -51.40 -31.60
N THR A 320 -25.63 -50.55 -30.84
CA THR A 320 -26.11 -50.09 -29.53
C THR A 320 -25.91 -48.58 -29.45
N VAL A 321 -27.02 -47.83 -29.59
CA VAL A 321 -27.04 -46.38 -29.40
C VAL A 321 -26.56 -46.07 -27.97
N LYS A 322 -25.51 -45.24 -27.86
CA LYS A 322 -25.04 -44.71 -26.58
C LYS A 322 -24.89 -43.20 -26.62
N ASP A 323 -26.02 -42.59 -26.28
CA ASP A 323 -26.06 -41.49 -25.31
C ASP A 323 -25.27 -40.21 -25.66
N SER A 324 -25.90 -39.36 -26.46
CA SER A 324 -25.52 -37.96 -26.67
C SER A 324 -26.43 -37.01 -25.87
N THR A 325 -26.88 -37.39 -24.67
CA THR A 325 -27.86 -36.60 -23.89
C THR A 325 -27.23 -35.57 -22.93
N ARG A 326 -25.90 -35.56 -22.78
CA ARG A 326 -25.18 -34.63 -21.88
C ARG A 326 -24.12 -33.80 -22.59
N MET A 327 -24.00 -32.53 -22.20
CA MET A 327 -22.98 -31.59 -22.66
C MET A 327 -22.04 -31.17 -21.53
N LYS A 328 -20.82 -30.75 -21.90
CA LYS A 328 -19.79 -30.23 -20.98
C LYS A 328 -19.63 -28.73 -21.13
N LEU A 329 -20.03 -27.98 -20.11
CA LEU A 329 -19.83 -26.53 -20.04
C LEU A 329 -18.65 -26.20 -19.14
N PHE A 330 -17.82 -25.24 -19.54
CA PHE A 330 -16.75 -24.72 -18.68
C PHE A 330 -17.21 -23.43 -18.01
N CYS A 331 -17.08 -23.40 -16.69
CA CYS A 331 -17.58 -22.35 -15.81
C CYS A 331 -16.42 -21.63 -15.09
N TRP A 332 -16.67 -20.37 -14.72
CA TRP A 332 -15.77 -19.52 -13.95
C TRP A 332 -16.58 -18.71 -12.94
N ILE A 333 -16.14 -18.63 -11.68
CA ILE A 333 -16.79 -17.81 -10.65
C ILE A 333 -16.01 -16.50 -10.47
N LEU A 334 -16.66 -15.36 -10.64
CA LEU A 334 -16.05 -14.04 -10.44
C LEU A 334 -15.46 -13.93 -9.02
N ASP A 335 -14.27 -13.34 -8.93
CA ASP A 335 -13.51 -13.09 -7.70
C ASP A 335 -13.26 -14.31 -6.78
N LYS A 336 -13.48 -15.53 -7.29
CA LYS A 336 -13.22 -16.81 -6.58
C LYS A 336 -12.46 -17.85 -7.41
N SER A 337 -12.67 -17.92 -8.73
CA SER A 337 -11.95 -18.86 -9.59
C SER A 337 -10.50 -18.41 -9.80
N GLU A 338 -9.56 -19.34 -9.59
CA GLU A 338 -8.19 -19.25 -10.14
C GLU A 338 -8.07 -19.99 -11.49
N SER A 339 -9.03 -20.86 -11.80
CA SER A 339 -9.12 -21.62 -13.05
C SER A 339 -10.59 -21.89 -13.44
N SER A 340 -10.81 -22.16 -14.73
CA SER A 340 -12.08 -22.66 -15.26
C SER A 340 -12.29 -24.12 -14.90
N PHE A 341 -13.49 -24.49 -14.47
CA PHE A 341 -13.86 -25.86 -14.11
C PHE A 341 -15.00 -26.39 -15.01
N PRO A 342 -14.99 -27.69 -15.39
CA PRO A 342 -16.07 -28.28 -16.16
C PRO A 342 -17.28 -28.64 -15.29
N VAL A 343 -18.47 -28.55 -15.87
CA VAL A 343 -19.74 -29.05 -15.33
C VAL A 343 -20.42 -29.90 -16.41
N ASP A 344 -21.02 -31.02 -16.02
CA ASP A 344 -21.63 -32.02 -16.92
C ASP A 344 -23.16 -32.01 -16.76
N VAL A 345 -23.87 -31.33 -17.67
CA VAL A 345 -25.33 -31.12 -17.67
C VAL A 345 -26.02 -31.91 -18.79
N ALA A 346 -27.32 -32.18 -18.67
CA ALA A 346 -28.14 -32.72 -19.77
C ALA A 346 -28.42 -31.65 -20.84
N HIS A 347 -28.93 -32.05 -21.99
CA HIS A 347 -29.40 -31.12 -23.02
C HIS A 347 -30.77 -30.49 -22.67
N ASP A 348 -31.57 -31.17 -21.86
CA ASP A 348 -32.89 -30.78 -21.37
C ASP A 348 -32.88 -30.21 -19.94
N ASP A 349 -31.72 -30.19 -19.27
CA ASP A 349 -31.50 -29.45 -18.02
C ASP A 349 -31.74 -27.93 -18.23
N THR A 350 -32.22 -27.23 -17.21
CA THR A 350 -32.41 -25.77 -17.22
C THR A 350 -31.19 -25.01 -16.69
N VAL A 351 -31.18 -23.68 -16.86
CA VAL A 351 -30.17 -22.81 -16.22
C VAL A 351 -30.21 -22.89 -14.69
N ASP A 352 -31.36 -23.14 -14.06
CA ASP A 352 -31.43 -23.42 -12.62
C ASP A 352 -30.74 -24.75 -12.25
N ASP A 353 -30.83 -25.77 -13.09
CA ASP A 353 -30.10 -27.04 -12.89
C ASP A 353 -28.58 -26.87 -13.09
N LEU A 354 -28.17 -26.01 -14.03
CA LEU A 354 -26.78 -25.57 -14.14
C LEU A 354 -26.30 -24.84 -12.87
N LYS A 355 -27.11 -23.96 -12.26
CA LYS A 355 -26.79 -23.31 -10.96
C LYS A 355 -26.53 -24.36 -9.86
N LYS A 356 -27.38 -25.39 -9.78
CA LYS A 356 -27.25 -26.50 -8.80
C LYS A 356 -25.97 -27.31 -9.01
N GLU A 357 -25.68 -27.71 -10.25
CA GLU A 357 -24.46 -28.48 -10.55
C GLU A 357 -23.18 -27.63 -10.38
N VAL A 358 -23.20 -26.33 -10.71
CA VAL A 358 -22.11 -25.39 -10.38
C VAL A 358 -21.86 -25.34 -8.86
N MET A 359 -22.90 -25.21 -8.04
CA MET A 359 -22.78 -25.23 -6.58
C MET A 359 -22.22 -26.54 -6.04
N LYS A 360 -22.70 -27.67 -6.56
CA LYS A 360 -22.24 -29.02 -6.19
C LYS A 360 -20.77 -29.23 -6.54
N THR A 361 -20.35 -28.82 -7.74
CA THR A 361 -18.95 -28.90 -8.20
C THR A 361 -18.02 -27.96 -7.44
N ASN A 362 -18.46 -26.75 -7.06
CA ASN A 362 -17.62 -25.72 -6.46
C ASN A 362 -18.08 -25.29 -5.05
N SER A 363 -18.56 -26.26 -4.27
CA SER A 363 -19.21 -26.09 -2.96
C SER A 363 -18.34 -25.42 -1.88
N HIS A 364 -17.01 -25.46 -2.02
CA HIS A 364 -16.08 -24.78 -1.12
C HIS A 364 -15.97 -23.27 -1.39
N ALA A 365 -16.06 -22.84 -2.66
CA ALA A 365 -16.04 -21.43 -3.03
C ALA A 365 -17.41 -20.75 -2.88
N LEU A 366 -18.48 -21.55 -2.97
CA LEU A 366 -19.89 -21.12 -2.89
C LEU A 366 -20.55 -21.45 -1.54
N ALA A 367 -19.73 -21.73 -0.52
CA ALA A 367 -20.19 -22.18 0.79
C ALA A 367 -21.14 -21.17 1.47
N GLY A 368 -22.38 -21.58 1.68
CA GLY A 368 -23.41 -20.78 2.37
C GLY A 368 -24.37 -20.02 1.45
N LEU A 369 -24.17 -20.01 0.14
CA LEU A 369 -25.12 -19.48 -0.84
C LEU A 369 -26.28 -20.47 -1.08
N ASP A 370 -27.22 -20.09 -1.94
CA ASP A 370 -28.24 -20.94 -2.56
C ASP A 370 -28.17 -20.81 -4.09
N ALA A 371 -28.69 -21.78 -4.85
CA ALA A 371 -28.54 -21.84 -6.30
C ALA A 371 -29.18 -20.61 -6.97
N VAL A 372 -30.41 -20.30 -6.58
CA VAL A 372 -31.21 -19.13 -7.00
C VAL A 372 -30.44 -17.80 -6.83
N GLN A 373 -29.52 -17.71 -5.87
CA GLN A 373 -28.74 -16.50 -5.62
C GLN A 373 -27.68 -16.23 -6.70
N LEU A 374 -27.28 -17.22 -7.50
CA LEU A 374 -26.23 -17.08 -8.50
C LEU A 374 -26.76 -16.43 -9.79
N THR A 375 -26.04 -15.45 -10.32
CA THR A 375 -26.30 -14.85 -11.64
C THR A 375 -25.40 -15.53 -12.67
N ILE A 376 -25.98 -16.05 -13.76
CA ILE A 376 -25.27 -16.78 -14.82
C ILE A 376 -25.25 -15.95 -16.10
N TYR A 377 -24.04 -15.73 -16.62
CA TYR A 377 -23.79 -15.07 -17.91
C TYR A 377 -23.24 -16.07 -18.92
N LYS A 378 -23.77 -16.01 -20.14
CA LYS A 378 -23.24 -16.74 -21.30
C LYS A 378 -22.04 -15.99 -21.87
N VAL A 379 -20.92 -16.70 -22.05
CA VAL A 379 -19.68 -16.11 -22.60
C VAL A 379 -19.05 -17.03 -23.64
N SER A 380 -18.09 -16.50 -24.42
CA SER A 380 -17.25 -17.30 -25.31
C SER A 380 -15.80 -16.82 -25.25
N ILE A 381 -15.11 -17.17 -24.16
CA ILE A 381 -13.74 -16.73 -23.88
C ILE A 381 -12.79 -17.92 -24.02
N LYS A 382 -11.74 -17.81 -24.84
CA LYS A 382 -10.80 -18.92 -25.06
C LYS A 382 -10.03 -19.25 -23.78
N VAL A 383 -9.93 -20.52 -23.40
CA VAL A 383 -9.18 -20.94 -22.20
C VAL A 383 -7.68 -20.85 -22.49
N THR A 384 -7.07 -19.73 -22.10
CA THR A 384 -5.61 -19.54 -22.16
C THR A 384 -4.96 -19.65 -20.78
N LYS A 385 -3.62 -19.64 -20.73
CA LYS A 385 -2.87 -19.52 -19.47
C LYS A 385 -3.11 -18.19 -18.74
N ASN A 386 -3.72 -17.21 -19.41
CA ASN A 386 -4.01 -15.87 -18.90
C ASN A 386 -5.51 -15.65 -18.63
N LEU A 387 -6.36 -16.69 -18.65
CA LEU A 387 -7.82 -16.59 -18.60
C LEU A 387 -8.35 -15.63 -17.50
N LYS A 388 -7.73 -15.60 -16.32
CA LYS A 388 -8.06 -14.65 -15.24
C LYS A 388 -8.04 -13.18 -15.68
N ASN A 389 -7.07 -12.80 -16.51
CA ASN A 389 -6.91 -11.46 -17.08
C ASN A 389 -7.80 -11.20 -18.31
N GLU A 390 -8.38 -12.26 -18.90
CA GLU A 390 -9.30 -12.19 -20.05
C GLU A 390 -10.74 -12.05 -19.54
N VAL A 391 -11.13 -12.82 -18.52
CA VAL A 391 -12.41 -12.68 -17.80
C VAL A 391 -12.51 -11.34 -17.10
N SER A 392 -11.46 -10.86 -16.41
CA SER A 392 -11.49 -9.56 -15.71
C SER A 392 -11.50 -8.34 -16.64
N LYS A 393 -11.40 -8.54 -17.96
CA LYS A 393 -11.58 -7.51 -19.00
C LYS A 393 -12.87 -7.69 -19.79
N TYR A 394 -13.63 -8.75 -19.52
CA TYR A 394 -14.85 -9.05 -20.22
C TYR A 394 -15.99 -8.23 -19.63
N GLN A 395 -16.54 -7.31 -20.42
CA GLN A 395 -17.66 -6.48 -20.01
C GLN A 395 -18.94 -7.30 -20.08
N LEU A 396 -19.50 -7.67 -18.93
CA LEU A 396 -20.78 -8.37 -18.83
C LEU A 396 -21.91 -7.35 -19.07
N VAL A 397 -22.76 -7.60 -20.06
CA VAL A 397 -23.90 -6.73 -20.43
C VAL A 397 -25.20 -7.35 -19.91
N GLU A 398 -26.24 -6.54 -19.72
CA GLU A 398 -27.58 -7.02 -19.28
C GLU A 398 -28.15 -8.06 -20.26
N ASP A 399 -27.83 -7.96 -21.56
CA ASP A 399 -28.26 -8.90 -22.62
C ASP A 399 -27.51 -10.26 -22.61
N ASP A 400 -26.42 -10.43 -21.85
CA ASP A 400 -25.65 -11.69 -21.75
C ASP A 400 -26.16 -12.63 -20.61
N PHE A 401 -27.13 -12.18 -19.82
CA PHE A 401 -27.72 -12.93 -18.71
C PHE A 401 -28.67 -14.03 -19.20
N LEU A 402 -28.55 -15.24 -18.65
CA LEU A 402 -29.47 -16.34 -18.93
C LEU A 402 -30.58 -16.43 -17.87
N LEU A 403 -31.84 -16.57 -18.32
CA LEU A 403 -32.99 -16.73 -17.43
C LEU A 403 -33.01 -18.15 -16.86
N GLU A 404 -33.53 -18.30 -15.63
CA GLU A 404 -33.55 -19.58 -14.91
C GLU A 404 -34.33 -20.69 -15.64
N SER A 405 -35.30 -20.29 -16.45
CA SER A 405 -36.15 -21.15 -17.29
C SER A 405 -35.54 -21.53 -18.65
N ASP A 406 -34.39 -20.97 -19.03
CA ASP A 406 -33.80 -21.24 -20.35
C ASP A 406 -33.26 -22.69 -20.40
N ILE A 407 -33.53 -23.39 -21.51
CA ILE A 407 -33.08 -24.76 -21.74
C ILE A 407 -31.63 -24.72 -22.21
N LEU A 408 -30.75 -25.55 -21.62
CA LEU A 408 -29.31 -25.48 -21.89
C LEU A 408 -28.93 -25.85 -23.32
N SER A 409 -29.73 -26.67 -24.02
CA SER A 409 -29.53 -26.94 -25.45
C SER A 409 -29.84 -25.75 -26.37
N ASP A 410 -30.79 -24.89 -26.02
CA ASP A 410 -31.05 -23.64 -26.77
C ASP A 410 -30.02 -22.55 -26.42
N ALA A 411 -29.61 -22.48 -25.14
CA ALA A 411 -28.55 -21.56 -24.71
C ALA A 411 -27.17 -21.94 -25.25
N PHE A 412 -26.85 -23.24 -25.34
CA PHE A 412 -25.54 -23.78 -25.73
C PHE A 412 -25.68 -24.92 -26.78
N PRO A 413 -26.15 -24.64 -28.01
CA PRO A 413 -26.42 -25.69 -29.00
C PRO A 413 -25.17 -26.43 -29.50
N ASN A 414 -24.00 -25.79 -29.44
CA ASN A 414 -22.69 -26.40 -29.76
C ASN A 414 -21.58 -25.76 -28.89
N PRO A 415 -21.32 -26.25 -27.67
CA PRO A 415 -20.27 -25.70 -26.80
C PRO A 415 -18.87 -26.01 -27.37
N VAL A 416 -18.10 -24.96 -27.67
CA VAL A 416 -16.80 -25.05 -28.35
C VAL A 416 -15.71 -25.52 -27.38
N GLN A 417 -15.06 -26.65 -27.69
CA GLN A 417 -13.97 -27.17 -26.86
C GLN A 417 -12.81 -26.18 -26.74
N GLY A 418 -12.28 -26.03 -25.52
CA GLY A 418 -11.21 -25.07 -25.23
C GLY A 418 -11.68 -23.63 -25.01
N TYR A 419 -12.98 -23.40 -24.87
CA TYR A 419 -13.56 -22.12 -24.44
C TYR A 419 -14.22 -22.26 -23.06
N LEU A 420 -14.25 -21.15 -22.34
CA LEU A 420 -15.11 -20.87 -21.20
C LEU A 420 -16.48 -20.44 -21.75
N HIS A 421 -17.53 -21.05 -21.22
CA HIS A 421 -18.91 -20.93 -21.70
C HIS A 421 -19.79 -20.10 -20.76
N VAL A 422 -19.45 -20.13 -19.47
CA VAL A 422 -20.27 -19.59 -18.38
C VAL A 422 -19.41 -18.78 -17.42
N VAL A 423 -19.84 -17.55 -17.13
CA VAL A 423 -19.35 -16.75 -16.00
C VAL A 423 -20.46 -16.67 -14.95
N VAL A 424 -20.10 -16.96 -13.71
CA VAL A 424 -21.00 -16.99 -12.55
C VAL A 424 -20.65 -15.83 -11.64
N GLN A 425 -21.60 -14.93 -11.43
CA GLN A 425 -21.48 -13.85 -10.46
C GLN A 425 -22.18 -14.24 -9.15
N ILE A 426 -21.46 -14.05 -8.05
CA ILE A 426 -22.01 -14.15 -6.69
C ILE A 426 -22.59 -12.77 -6.33
N PRO A 427 -23.79 -12.68 -5.73
CA PRO A 427 -24.33 -11.41 -5.25
C PRO A 427 -23.48 -10.87 -4.09
N PHE A 428 -23.50 -9.55 -3.88
CA PHE A 428 -22.69 -8.92 -2.83
C PHE A 428 -23.21 -9.28 -1.42
N VAL A 429 -22.69 -10.37 -0.84
CA VAL A 429 -23.04 -10.85 0.50
C VAL A 429 -22.22 -10.12 1.54
N GLY A 430 -22.85 -9.17 2.24
CA GLY A 430 -22.36 -8.61 3.50
C GLY A 430 -22.31 -9.67 4.62
N PRO A 431 -21.68 -9.35 5.77
CA PRO A 431 -21.30 -10.37 6.75
C PRO A 431 -22.49 -11.07 7.43
N GLY A 432 -22.54 -12.40 7.27
CA GLY A 432 -23.27 -13.33 8.14
C GLY A 432 -24.74 -13.59 7.78
N LYS A 433 -25.15 -14.86 7.87
CA LYS A 433 -26.58 -15.23 7.85
C LYS A 433 -27.25 -14.76 9.14
N ARG A 434 -28.17 -13.80 9.03
CA ARG A 434 -29.07 -13.43 10.15
C ARG A 434 -29.99 -14.61 10.50
N LYS A 435 -30.44 -14.64 11.76
CA LYS A 435 -31.61 -15.44 12.14
C LYS A 435 -32.87 -14.79 11.56
N PRO A 436 -33.86 -15.56 11.07
CA PRO A 436 -35.14 -14.98 10.64
C PRO A 436 -35.80 -14.20 11.78
N GLY A 437 -36.10 -12.92 11.56
CA GLY A 437 -36.81 -12.05 12.51
C GLY A 437 -35.98 -10.93 13.16
N GLU A 438 -34.65 -10.93 13.05
CA GLU A 438 -33.84 -9.78 13.48
C GLU A 438 -33.96 -8.63 12.44
N PRO A 439 -34.21 -7.37 12.87
CA PRO A 439 -34.31 -6.23 11.96
C PRO A 439 -32.96 -5.95 11.27
N ALA A 440 -33.01 -5.19 10.17
CA ALA A 440 -31.79 -4.80 9.47
C ALA A 440 -30.95 -3.84 10.33
N GLU A 441 -29.84 -4.33 10.87
CA GLU A 441 -28.89 -3.57 11.68
C GLU A 441 -28.54 -2.22 11.06
N GLY A 442 -28.81 -1.15 11.81
CA GLY A 442 -28.57 0.23 11.42
C GLY A 442 -27.09 0.52 11.17
N VAL A 443 -26.82 1.57 10.41
CA VAL A 443 -25.45 2.01 10.12
C VAL A 443 -24.74 2.41 11.42
N HIS A 444 -25.50 3.03 12.33
CA HIS A 444 -24.98 3.47 13.62
C HIS A 444 -24.59 2.30 14.53
N ASP A 445 -25.31 1.17 14.48
CA ASP A 445 -24.99 -0.01 15.29
C ASP A 445 -23.78 -0.77 14.75
N ARG A 446 -23.56 -0.77 13.43
CA ARG A 446 -22.28 -1.23 12.86
C ARG A 446 -21.12 -0.37 13.36
N LEU A 447 -21.24 0.96 13.29
CA LEU A 447 -20.20 1.89 13.78
C LEU A 447 -19.78 1.57 15.22
N LYS A 448 -20.75 1.43 16.15
CA LYS A 448 -20.50 1.13 17.58
C LYS A 448 -19.70 -0.16 17.81
N ARG A 449 -19.67 -1.07 16.84
CA ARG A 449 -19.01 -2.38 16.91
C ARG A 449 -17.72 -2.48 16.09
N THR A 450 -17.38 -1.46 15.29
CA THR A 450 -16.08 -1.39 14.58
C THR A 450 -14.91 -1.45 15.55
N ARG A 451 -13.79 -2.01 15.10
CA ARG A 451 -12.52 -2.01 15.84
C ARG A 451 -12.04 -0.60 16.15
N LEU A 452 -12.17 0.32 15.19
CA LEU A 452 -11.76 1.72 15.32
C LEU A 452 -12.55 2.49 16.40
N ALA A 453 -13.84 2.18 16.59
CA ALA A 453 -14.63 2.75 17.69
C ALA A 453 -14.41 2.02 19.03
N THR A 454 -14.12 0.72 19.03
CA THR A 454 -14.07 -0.09 20.25
C THR A 454 -12.68 -0.14 20.91
N MET A 455 -11.61 -0.34 20.15
CA MET A 455 -10.22 -0.40 20.63
C MET A 455 -9.77 0.92 21.28
N THR A 456 -8.65 0.91 22.02
CA THR A 456 -8.03 2.20 22.38
C THR A 456 -7.47 2.85 21.09
N PRO A 457 -7.51 4.18 20.95
CA PRO A 457 -6.97 4.83 19.76
C PRO A 457 -5.48 4.53 19.55
N SER A 458 -4.71 4.47 20.64
CA SER A 458 -3.29 4.10 20.63
C SER A 458 -3.04 2.64 20.19
N ASP A 459 -3.93 1.69 20.47
CA ASP A 459 -3.88 0.35 19.87
C ASP A 459 -4.24 0.39 18.37
N ALA A 460 -5.27 1.17 17.99
CA ALA A 460 -5.73 1.24 16.60
C ALA A 460 -4.66 1.84 15.66
N GLY A 461 -3.86 2.79 16.16
CA GLY A 461 -2.73 3.37 15.44
C GLY A 461 -1.43 2.56 15.49
N GLU A 462 -1.34 1.49 16.27
CA GLU A 462 -0.16 0.61 16.27
C GLU A 462 0.05 0.06 14.84
N PRO A 463 1.26 0.12 14.25
CA PRO A 463 1.47 -0.16 12.83
C PRO A 463 0.96 -1.53 12.34
N SER A 464 1.03 -2.59 13.16
CA SER A 464 0.50 -3.91 12.78
C SER A 464 -1.03 -3.95 12.83
N LEU A 465 -1.64 -3.34 13.85
CA LEU A 465 -3.10 -3.25 13.99
C LEU A 465 -3.72 -2.33 12.94
N TYR A 466 -3.12 -1.18 12.64
CA TYR A 466 -3.52 -0.34 11.50
C TYR A 466 -3.44 -1.10 10.16
N LEU A 467 -2.37 -1.88 9.93
CA LEU A 467 -2.27 -2.73 8.74
C LEU A 467 -3.37 -3.80 8.70
N ASN A 468 -3.73 -4.38 9.85
CA ASN A 468 -4.85 -5.32 9.95
C ASN A 468 -6.23 -4.67 9.72
N LEU A 469 -6.41 -3.38 10.03
CA LEU A 469 -7.61 -2.61 9.64
C LEU A 469 -7.61 -2.37 8.12
N GLN A 470 -6.48 -1.95 7.55
CA GLN A 470 -6.33 -1.67 6.11
C GLN A 470 -6.57 -2.90 5.21
N ASN A 471 -6.26 -4.10 5.72
CA ASN A 471 -6.51 -5.37 5.03
C ASN A 471 -7.97 -5.85 5.07
N ASP A 472 -8.85 -5.21 5.86
CA ASP A 472 -10.26 -5.56 5.99
C ASP A 472 -11.13 -4.45 5.35
N PRO A 473 -11.82 -4.70 4.21
CA PRO A 473 -12.62 -3.68 3.54
C PRO A 473 -13.74 -3.05 4.39
N SER A 474 -14.16 -3.70 5.48
CA SER A 474 -15.19 -3.18 6.40
C SER A 474 -14.61 -2.34 7.55
N GLU A 475 -13.40 -2.66 8.01
CA GLU A 475 -12.70 -1.92 9.08
C GLU A 475 -11.68 -0.88 8.56
N LYS A 476 -11.40 -0.87 7.25
CA LYS A 476 -10.46 0.08 6.61
C LYS A 476 -10.82 1.54 6.89
N ILE A 477 -9.79 2.30 7.26
CA ILE A 477 -9.79 3.77 7.22
C ILE A 477 -9.53 4.22 5.77
N LEU A 478 -10.43 5.05 5.23
CA LEU A 478 -10.41 5.51 3.85
C LEU A 478 -9.45 6.69 3.68
N ASP A 479 -8.15 6.41 3.79
CA ASP A 479 -7.04 7.37 3.81
C ASP A 479 -6.24 7.45 2.49
N ASP A 480 -6.78 6.94 1.38
CA ASP A 480 -6.14 6.87 0.06
C ASP A 480 -4.83 6.06 0.02
N ARG A 481 -4.62 5.13 0.97
CA ARG A 481 -3.47 4.21 1.02
C ARG A 481 -3.88 2.76 0.75
N PRO A 482 -2.98 1.93 0.16
CA PRO A 482 -1.76 2.31 -0.57
C PRO A 482 -2.07 3.01 -1.91
N HIS A 483 -3.33 3.04 -2.32
CA HIS A 483 -3.86 3.66 -3.53
C HIS A 483 -5.13 4.45 -3.17
N PRO A 484 -5.51 5.49 -3.95
CA PRO A 484 -6.73 6.25 -3.71
C PRO A 484 -7.97 5.37 -3.60
N ASP A 485 -8.85 5.70 -2.65
CA ASP A 485 -10.13 5.01 -2.45
C ASP A 485 -11.10 5.40 -3.57
N ALA A 486 -10.90 4.84 -4.77
CA ALA A 486 -11.50 5.30 -6.02
C ALA A 486 -13.03 5.45 -5.97
N ASP A 487 -13.72 4.56 -5.25
CA ASP A 487 -15.17 4.61 -5.07
C ASP A 487 -15.68 5.81 -4.27
N ILE A 488 -14.81 6.47 -3.50
CA ILE A 488 -15.15 7.54 -2.57
C ILE A 488 -14.81 8.92 -3.16
N PRO A 489 -15.76 9.88 -3.17
CA PRO A 489 -15.51 11.23 -3.65
C PRO A 489 -14.39 11.98 -2.89
N PRO A 490 -13.70 12.91 -3.56
CA PRO A 490 -12.84 13.91 -2.92
C PRO A 490 -13.57 14.68 -1.81
N ILE A 491 -12.89 14.94 -0.70
CA ILE A 491 -13.49 15.51 0.52
C ILE A 491 -14.30 16.83 0.33
N PRO A 492 -13.99 17.75 -0.60
CA PRO A 492 -14.85 18.93 -0.83
C PRO A 492 -16.23 18.58 -1.39
N LEU A 493 -16.36 17.47 -2.12
CA LEU A 493 -17.63 16.99 -2.67
C LEU A 493 -18.43 16.15 -1.66
N LEU A 494 -17.85 15.82 -0.51
CA LEU A 494 -18.54 15.17 0.61
C LEU A 494 -19.03 16.16 1.66
N TYR A 495 -18.39 17.34 1.77
CA TYR A 495 -18.81 18.43 2.65
C TYR A 495 -18.22 19.78 2.21
N ASP A 496 -19.07 20.76 1.91
CA ASP A 496 -18.69 22.08 1.38
C ASP A 496 -17.71 22.84 2.30
N GLY A 497 -17.80 22.66 3.62
CA GLY A 497 -16.88 23.29 4.58
C GLY A 497 -15.41 22.92 4.36
N PHE A 498 -15.12 21.69 3.92
CA PHE A 498 -13.75 21.30 3.54
C PHE A 498 -13.29 21.99 2.26
N GLY A 499 -14.21 22.27 1.33
CA GLY A 499 -13.92 23.08 0.16
C GLY A 499 -13.71 24.56 0.51
N HIS A 500 -14.47 25.10 1.46
CA HIS A 500 -14.26 26.45 1.97
C HIS A 500 -12.90 26.60 2.65
N PHE A 501 -12.45 25.61 3.44
CA PHE A 501 -11.10 25.56 3.99
C PHE A 501 -10.03 25.67 2.88
N LEU A 502 -10.15 24.86 1.82
CA LEU A 502 -9.21 24.88 0.70
C LEU A 502 -9.25 26.20 -0.10
N ASN A 503 -10.41 26.85 -0.22
CA ASN A 503 -10.52 28.17 -0.84
C ASN A 503 -9.76 29.23 -0.02
N VAL A 504 -9.91 29.26 1.32
CA VAL A 504 -9.14 30.16 2.19
C VAL A 504 -7.63 29.91 2.07
N MET A 505 -7.21 28.64 2.04
CA MET A 505 -5.80 28.28 1.81
C MET A 505 -5.26 28.72 0.45
N ALA A 506 -6.13 28.86 -0.56
CA ALA A 506 -5.81 29.38 -1.89
C ALA A 506 -5.90 30.92 -2.00
N GLY A 507 -6.24 31.63 -0.92
CA GLY A 507 -6.33 33.09 -0.91
C GLY A 507 -7.62 33.67 -1.49
N HIS A 508 -8.74 32.94 -1.38
CA HIS A 508 -10.06 33.45 -1.74
C HIS A 508 -10.67 34.33 -0.64
N ASP A 509 -10.96 35.59 -0.97
CA ASP A 509 -11.66 36.53 -0.10
C ASP A 509 -13.18 36.32 -0.05
N ASP A 510 -13.76 35.58 -1.02
CA ASP A 510 -15.20 35.38 -1.22
C ASP A 510 -15.81 34.22 -0.39
N VAL A 511 -15.09 33.72 0.61
CA VAL A 511 -15.51 32.56 1.43
C VAL A 511 -16.53 32.96 2.52
N PRO A 512 -17.70 32.29 2.62
CA PRO A 512 -18.67 32.52 3.68
C PRO A 512 -18.06 32.43 5.09
N GLY A 513 -18.40 33.37 5.97
CA GLY A 513 -17.92 33.38 7.35
C GLY A 513 -16.43 33.74 7.53
N LEU A 514 -15.70 34.12 6.48
CA LEU A 514 -14.31 34.58 6.58
C LEU A 514 -14.19 35.93 7.31
N ALA A 515 -15.12 36.86 7.04
CA ALA A 515 -15.12 38.21 7.61
C ALA A 515 -15.37 38.28 9.13
N ASP A 516 -15.82 37.19 9.76
CA ASP A 516 -16.02 37.09 11.22
C ASP A 516 -14.70 36.90 11.98
N VAL A 517 -13.61 36.54 11.29
CA VAL A 517 -12.32 36.22 11.88
C VAL A 517 -11.52 37.50 12.13
N GLN A 518 -11.11 37.72 13.38
CA GLN A 518 -10.30 38.87 13.78
C GLN A 518 -8.83 38.61 13.43
N VAL A 519 -8.49 38.69 12.14
CA VAL A 519 -7.20 38.29 11.55
C VAL A 519 -5.98 38.71 12.37
N ARG A 520 -5.94 39.95 12.90
CA ARG A 520 -4.83 40.42 13.75
C ARG A 520 -4.70 39.62 15.06
N GLU A 521 -5.78 39.55 15.84
CA GLU A 521 -5.80 38.79 17.10
C GLU A 521 -5.53 37.30 16.88
N LEU A 522 -6.00 36.74 15.75
CA LEU A 522 -5.68 35.37 15.36
C LEU A 522 -4.19 35.22 15.05
N HIS A 523 -3.57 36.13 14.31
CA HIS A 523 -2.13 36.08 14.02
C HIS A 523 -1.31 36.19 15.31
N ASP A 524 -1.64 37.13 16.21
CA ASP A 524 -0.97 37.29 17.51
C ASP A 524 -1.09 36.02 18.37
N ALA A 525 -2.26 35.35 18.35
CA ALA A 525 -2.47 34.08 19.04
C ALA A 525 -1.76 32.88 18.39
N VAL A 526 -1.65 32.86 17.05
CA VAL A 526 -0.85 31.87 16.31
C VAL A 526 0.65 32.06 16.57
N ASP A 527 1.12 33.30 16.76
CA ASP A 527 2.50 33.58 17.15
C ASP A 527 2.83 33.10 18.57
N ASP A 528 1.94 33.33 19.55
CA ASP A 528 2.05 32.78 20.92
C ASP A 528 2.08 31.23 20.90
N PHE A 529 1.13 30.63 20.17
CA PHE A 529 1.03 29.17 19.99
C PHE A 529 2.27 28.55 19.37
N ALA A 530 2.68 29.04 18.19
CA ALA A 530 3.80 28.47 17.45
C ALA A 530 5.14 28.73 18.17
N SER A 531 5.29 29.85 18.89
CA SER A 531 6.42 30.04 19.80
C SER A 531 6.49 28.91 20.84
N LYS A 532 5.37 28.63 21.53
CA LYS A 532 5.30 27.59 22.58
C LYS A 532 5.46 26.16 22.05
N MET A 533 4.93 25.84 20.87
CA MET A 533 5.05 24.48 20.30
C MET A 533 6.47 24.11 19.85
N THR A 534 7.37 25.10 19.68
CA THR A 534 8.83 24.83 19.55
C THR A 534 9.51 24.46 20.87
N GLY A 535 8.79 24.51 22.01
CA GLY A 535 9.29 24.10 23.31
C GLY A 535 9.58 22.60 23.42
N TYR A 536 10.50 22.27 24.34
CA TYR A 536 10.72 20.91 24.82
C TYR A 536 9.90 20.71 26.09
N PHE A 537 9.10 19.64 26.13
CA PHE A 537 8.22 19.30 27.24
C PHE A 537 8.65 17.95 27.84
N GLY A 538 8.44 17.75 29.14
CA GLY A 538 8.79 16.50 29.82
C GLY A 538 7.80 15.37 29.51
N HIS A 539 6.52 15.71 29.34
CA HIS A 539 5.42 14.77 29.09
C HIS A 539 4.49 15.28 27.97
N GLU A 540 3.71 14.38 27.38
CA GLU A 540 2.80 14.75 26.27
C GLU A 540 1.59 15.53 26.79
N ASP A 541 1.11 15.23 28.00
CA ASP A 541 0.08 16.02 28.71
C ASP A 541 0.48 17.50 28.88
N GLU A 542 1.75 17.77 29.21
CA GLU A 542 2.28 19.13 29.41
C GLU A 542 2.27 19.94 28.10
N ARG A 543 2.64 19.30 26.98
CA ARG A 543 2.50 19.87 25.64
C ARG A 543 1.03 20.09 25.30
N GLY A 544 0.17 19.14 25.64
CA GLY A 544 -1.28 19.18 25.43
C GLY A 544 -1.93 20.39 26.11
N ASP A 545 -1.77 20.55 27.43
CA ASP A 545 -2.35 21.66 28.19
C ASP A 545 -1.91 23.04 27.67
N VAL A 546 -0.62 23.20 27.34
CA VAL A 546 -0.08 24.44 26.76
C VAL A 546 -0.62 24.68 25.35
N GLY A 547 -0.71 23.63 24.53
CA GLY A 547 -1.26 23.68 23.18
C GLY A 547 -2.74 24.04 23.16
N LEU A 548 -3.57 23.34 23.95
CA LEU A 548 -5.01 23.57 24.10
C LEU A 548 -5.32 25.00 24.55
N ASN A 549 -4.60 25.54 25.53
CA ASN A 549 -4.75 26.91 25.98
C ASN A 549 -4.57 27.90 24.83
N CYS A 550 -3.53 27.69 24.00
CA CYS A 550 -3.24 28.58 22.87
C CYS A 550 -4.19 28.38 21.68
N LEU A 551 -4.60 27.14 21.38
CA LEU A 551 -5.65 26.85 20.38
C LEU A 551 -6.98 27.52 20.74
N ASN A 552 -7.36 27.52 22.02
CA ASN A 552 -8.56 28.21 22.48
C ASN A 552 -8.47 29.74 22.29
N LYS A 553 -7.29 30.35 22.45
CA LYS A 553 -7.09 31.78 22.10
C LYS A 553 -7.24 32.04 20.60
N ILE A 554 -6.64 31.18 19.77
CA ILE A 554 -6.73 31.28 18.30
C ILE A 554 -8.21 31.26 17.85
N PHE A 555 -9.02 30.35 18.40
CA PHE A 555 -10.42 30.23 18.03
C PHE A 555 -11.35 31.24 18.75
N ALA A 556 -10.91 31.85 19.86
CA ALA A 556 -11.59 32.99 20.48
C ALA A 556 -11.50 34.27 19.63
N ALA A 557 -10.54 34.37 18.68
CA ALA A 557 -10.44 35.47 17.73
C ALA A 557 -11.53 35.46 16.62
N ARG A 558 -12.74 34.95 16.91
CA ARG A 558 -13.89 34.93 15.99
C ARG A 558 -15.09 35.64 16.62
N ARG A 559 -15.67 36.61 15.90
CA ARG A 559 -16.77 37.47 16.40
C ARG A 559 -18.13 36.79 16.44
N ALA A 560 -18.47 36.03 15.40
CA ALA A 560 -19.79 35.42 15.24
C ALA A 560 -19.67 33.90 15.10
N THR A 561 -20.64 33.15 15.62
CA THR A 561 -20.56 31.70 15.83
C THR A 561 -19.40 31.32 16.76
N PRO A 562 -19.56 31.48 18.10
CA PRO A 562 -18.52 31.11 19.07
C PRO A 562 -18.13 29.65 18.93
N ILE A 563 -16.82 29.37 18.79
CA ILE A 563 -16.28 28.02 18.70
C ILE A 563 -16.21 27.43 20.11
N PRO A 564 -16.82 26.25 20.39
CA PRO A 564 -16.72 25.61 21.70
C PRO A 564 -15.28 25.26 22.05
N ALA A 565 -14.89 25.50 23.30
CA ALA A 565 -13.53 25.31 23.77
C ALA A 565 -13.06 23.86 23.60
N ILE A 566 -11.84 23.70 23.09
CA ILE A 566 -11.15 22.42 22.95
C ILE A 566 -10.54 22.07 24.30
N SER A 567 -10.78 20.84 24.77
CA SER A 567 -10.26 20.37 26.06
C SER A 567 -9.84 18.91 26.00
N SER A 568 -8.89 18.54 26.86
CA SER A 568 -8.63 17.13 27.14
C SER A 568 -9.73 16.61 28.07
N ALA A 569 -10.60 15.75 27.54
CA ALA A 569 -11.84 15.30 28.18
C ALA A 569 -12.12 13.81 27.91
N ALA A 570 -13.04 13.22 28.66
CA ALA A 570 -13.33 11.78 28.62
C ALA A 570 -14.41 11.43 27.58
N ILE A 571 -14.05 10.65 26.57
CA ILE A 571 -14.96 10.09 25.55
C ILE A 571 -15.46 8.73 26.07
N GLY A 572 -16.20 8.77 27.18
CA GLY A 572 -16.54 7.60 27.98
C GLY A 572 -15.38 7.16 28.86
N SER A 573 -14.83 5.96 28.63
CA SER A 573 -13.78 5.36 29.46
C SER A 573 -12.36 5.78 29.12
N ILE A 574 -12.14 6.54 28.04
CA ILE A 574 -10.82 6.99 27.58
C ILE A 574 -10.81 8.50 27.42
N ARG A 575 -9.74 9.13 27.91
CA ARG A 575 -9.45 10.56 27.78
C ARG A 575 -8.77 10.82 26.43
N SER A 576 -9.15 11.89 25.74
CA SER A 576 -8.43 12.35 24.55
C SER A 576 -7.43 13.45 24.88
N ASP A 577 -6.39 13.54 24.08
CA ASP A 577 -5.51 14.69 23.89
C ASP A 577 -6.29 16.01 23.78
N GLY A 578 -7.22 16.13 22.82
CA GLY A 578 -8.11 17.28 22.75
C GLY A 578 -9.32 17.06 21.84
N HIS A 579 -10.50 17.54 22.28
CA HIS A 579 -11.64 17.75 21.39
C HIS A 579 -12.55 18.87 21.91
N ASN A 580 -13.42 19.37 21.04
CA ASN A 580 -14.63 20.11 21.43
C ASN A 580 -15.89 19.29 21.11
N ILE A 581 -17.07 19.75 21.53
CA ILE A 581 -18.37 19.09 21.27
C ILE A 581 -19.37 20.15 20.78
N ALA A 582 -20.14 19.84 19.73
CA ALA A 582 -21.27 20.63 19.27
C ALA A 582 -22.62 19.99 19.68
N ILE A 583 -23.72 20.71 19.49
CA ILE A 583 -25.02 20.36 20.08
C ILE A 583 -25.62 19.01 19.63
N HIS A 584 -25.06 18.38 18.59
CA HIS A 584 -25.43 17.04 18.11
C HIS A 584 -24.72 15.88 18.84
N GLY A 585 -23.86 16.17 19.83
CA GLY A 585 -23.20 15.17 20.68
C GLY A 585 -21.85 14.65 20.20
N SER A 586 -21.37 15.05 19.02
CA SER A 586 -20.01 14.79 18.53
C SER A 586 -19.22 16.09 18.38
N GLY A 587 -17.90 15.96 18.20
CA GLY A 587 -16.98 17.07 18.06
C GLY A 587 -16.91 17.67 16.67
N THR A 588 -16.60 18.96 16.62
CA THR A 588 -16.28 19.68 15.37
C THR A 588 -14.78 19.75 15.13
N MET A 589 -13.97 19.58 16.18
CA MET A 589 -12.53 19.48 16.10
C MET A 589 -11.99 18.43 17.09
N GLY A 590 -11.07 17.60 16.60
CA GLY A 590 -10.21 16.71 17.38
C GLY A 590 -8.73 17.10 17.23
N VAL A 591 -7.94 16.91 18.28
CA VAL A 591 -6.53 17.28 18.36
C VAL A 591 -5.73 16.14 18.99
N GLU A 592 -4.58 15.85 18.40
CA GLU A 592 -3.63 14.81 18.83
C GLU A 592 -2.24 15.44 19.05
N PHE A 593 -1.62 15.21 20.21
CA PHE A 593 -0.30 15.73 20.55
C PHE A 593 0.71 14.59 20.70
N LYS A 594 1.85 14.65 20.00
CA LYS A 594 3.04 13.83 20.31
C LYS A 594 4.25 14.71 20.54
N ASN A 595 5.16 14.30 21.43
CA ASN A 595 6.27 15.17 21.86
C ASN A 595 7.40 15.30 20.84
N SER A 596 7.61 14.29 19.99
CA SER A 596 8.53 14.35 18.86
C SER A 596 8.15 13.27 17.83
N ILE A 597 8.60 13.40 16.58
CA ILE A 597 8.42 12.37 15.55
C ILE A 597 9.23 11.08 15.82
N ALA A 598 10.25 11.13 16.68
CA ALA A 598 11.06 9.99 17.07
C ALA A 598 10.48 9.31 18.32
N GLY A 599 10.42 7.97 18.31
CA GLY A 599 9.87 7.17 19.42
C GLY A 599 8.35 7.01 19.41
N ILE A 600 7.67 7.55 18.40
CA ILE A 600 6.24 7.32 18.16
C ILE A 600 6.02 5.83 17.84
N ASN A 601 5.21 5.15 18.67
CA ASN A 601 4.85 3.73 18.51
C ASN A 601 3.43 3.53 17.93
N SER A 602 2.63 4.60 17.81
CA SER A 602 1.26 4.58 17.28
C SER A 602 1.04 5.78 16.36
N LEU A 603 0.31 5.60 15.26
CA LEU A 603 0.16 6.59 14.19
C LEU A 603 -0.80 7.72 14.62
N PRO A 604 -0.34 8.98 14.80
CA PRO A 604 -1.17 10.05 15.37
C PRO A 604 -2.43 10.36 14.55
N THR A 605 -2.39 10.18 13.23
CA THR A 605 -3.56 10.33 12.36
C THR A 605 -4.62 9.26 12.59
N VAL A 606 -4.23 8.07 13.04
CA VAL A 606 -5.12 6.95 13.34
C VAL A 606 -5.67 7.07 14.76
N GLU A 607 -4.84 7.48 15.72
CA GLU A 607 -5.27 7.83 17.08
C GLU A 607 -6.36 8.93 17.03
N LEU A 608 -6.07 10.03 16.33
CA LEU A 608 -7.02 11.10 16.04
C LEU A 608 -8.33 10.61 15.39
N THR A 609 -8.25 9.71 14.42
CA THR A 609 -9.45 9.14 13.77
C THR A 609 -10.24 8.24 14.73
N GLY A 610 -9.57 7.48 15.59
CA GLY A 610 -10.20 6.67 16.64
C GLY A 610 -10.92 7.51 17.70
N TYR A 611 -10.34 8.64 18.11
CA TYR A 611 -11.02 9.61 18.97
C TYR A 611 -12.29 10.19 18.31
N VAL A 612 -12.23 10.58 17.03
CA VAL A 612 -13.42 11.05 16.29
C VAL A 612 -14.46 9.93 16.14
N ALA A 613 -14.05 8.71 15.80
CA ALA A 613 -14.97 7.56 15.69
C ALA A 613 -15.74 7.29 17.00
N ARG A 614 -15.12 7.58 18.15
CA ARG A 614 -15.70 7.42 19.50
C ARG A 614 -16.56 8.58 19.97
N LEU A 615 -16.42 9.77 19.39
CA LEU A 615 -17.39 10.86 19.53
C LEU A 615 -18.62 10.57 18.68
N VAL A 616 -18.40 10.18 17.43
CA VAL A 616 -19.47 9.92 16.45
C VAL A 616 -20.33 8.71 16.83
N SER A 617 -19.75 7.65 17.41
CA SER A 617 -20.51 6.46 17.88
C SER A 617 -21.36 6.69 19.15
N ARG A 618 -21.33 7.91 19.70
CA ARG A 618 -22.14 8.36 20.84
C ARG A 618 -23.24 9.36 20.44
N MET A 619 -23.35 9.69 19.16
CA MET A 619 -24.39 10.59 18.65
C MET A 619 -25.79 9.99 18.80
N ASP A 620 -26.81 10.82 18.60
CA ASP A 620 -28.14 10.32 18.29
C ASP A 620 -28.15 9.56 16.94
N GLN A 621 -28.93 8.48 16.88
CA GLN A 621 -29.00 7.61 15.71
C GLN A 621 -29.73 8.25 14.53
N GLN A 622 -30.79 9.03 14.77
CA GLN A 622 -31.52 9.70 13.71
C GLN A 622 -30.64 10.78 13.04
N ILE A 623 -29.88 11.54 13.84
CA ILE A 623 -28.89 12.50 13.31
C ILE A 623 -27.80 11.76 12.52
N TYR A 624 -27.24 10.67 13.04
CA TYR A 624 -26.18 9.92 12.35
C TYR A 624 -26.65 9.26 11.06
N GLU A 625 -27.88 8.75 11.02
CA GLU A 625 -28.45 8.09 9.84
C GLU A 625 -28.94 9.12 8.79
N GLY A 626 -29.25 10.36 9.20
CA GLY A 626 -29.53 11.50 8.32
C GLY A 626 -28.31 12.29 7.81
N TRP A 627 -27.11 12.14 8.40
CA TRP A 627 -25.94 12.96 8.07
C TRP A 627 -24.66 12.13 7.84
N ARG A 628 -23.81 12.56 6.89
CA ARG A 628 -22.38 12.20 6.90
C ARG A 628 -21.72 13.18 7.87
N VAL A 629 -21.05 12.72 8.92
CA VAL A 629 -20.58 13.60 10.02
C VAL A 629 -19.14 14.04 9.78
N PRO A 630 -18.89 15.30 9.36
CA PRO A 630 -17.55 15.89 9.25
C PRO A 630 -16.98 16.36 10.60
N CYS A 631 -15.65 16.38 10.69
CA CYS A 631 -14.87 16.91 11.80
C CYS A 631 -13.51 17.44 11.27
N LEU A 632 -12.97 18.48 11.91
CA LEU A 632 -11.60 18.96 11.69
C LEU A 632 -10.61 18.15 12.56
N GLY A 633 -9.67 17.46 11.94
CA GLY A 633 -8.55 16.84 12.63
C GLY A 633 -7.33 17.77 12.69
N LEU A 634 -6.57 17.72 13.78
CA LEU A 634 -5.28 18.40 13.92
C LEU A 634 -4.27 17.45 14.61
N THR A 635 -3.10 17.25 14.01
CA THR A 635 -1.96 16.62 14.69
C THR A 635 -0.89 17.67 14.99
N ILE A 636 -0.28 17.58 16.18
CA ILE A 636 0.82 18.44 16.65
C ILE A 636 1.93 17.52 17.14
N VAL A 637 2.94 17.31 16.31
CA VAL A 637 4.05 16.36 16.54
C VAL A 637 5.34 17.15 16.72
N GLY A 638 5.75 17.35 17.98
CA GLY A 638 6.84 18.26 18.30
C GLY A 638 6.52 19.70 17.83
N CYS A 639 7.37 20.26 16.98
CA CYS A 639 7.15 21.57 16.35
C CYS A 639 6.22 21.53 15.12
N ASP A 640 5.79 20.36 14.66
CA ASP A 640 5.23 20.20 13.32
C ASP A 640 3.72 19.91 13.36
N ILE A 641 2.95 20.53 12.46
CA ILE A 641 1.48 20.59 12.51
C ILE A 641 0.87 20.18 11.17
N THR A 642 -0.16 19.33 11.18
CA THR A 642 -0.98 19.04 9.99
C THR A 642 -2.48 19.09 10.30
N PHE A 643 -3.26 19.71 9.40
CA PHE A 643 -4.72 19.78 9.48
C PHE A 643 -5.37 18.73 8.56
N TYR A 644 -6.49 18.14 8.98
CA TYR A 644 -7.17 17.03 8.30
C TYR A 644 -8.68 17.24 8.19
N ALA A 645 -9.24 16.82 7.06
CA ALA A 645 -10.67 16.57 6.92
C ALA A 645 -10.95 15.13 7.37
N ILE A 646 -11.79 14.95 8.39
CA ILE A 646 -12.27 13.65 8.84
C ILE A 646 -13.78 13.59 8.60
N ILE A 647 -14.30 12.53 7.98
CA ILE A 647 -15.75 12.39 7.76
C ILE A 647 -16.22 10.93 7.85
N ALA A 648 -17.34 10.71 8.52
CA ALA A 648 -18.00 9.41 8.61
C ALA A 648 -18.70 9.04 7.29
N ILE A 649 -18.41 7.85 6.75
CA ILE A 649 -18.96 7.30 5.51
C ILE A 649 -19.44 5.86 5.76
N ASP A 650 -20.75 5.67 5.71
CA ASP A 650 -21.43 4.50 6.28
C ASP A 650 -20.98 4.24 7.72
N HIS A 651 -20.24 3.17 8.02
CA HIS A 651 -19.66 2.86 9.34
C HIS A 651 -18.15 3.13 9.44
N ARG A 652 -17.52 3.58 8.34
CA ARG A 652 -16.07 3.83 8.22
C ARG A 652 -15.76 5.33 8.26
N PHE A 653 -14.48 5.70 8.29
CA PHE A 653 -14.04 7.09 8.28
C PHE A 653 -13.08 7.35 7.11
N ARG A 654 -13.27 8.49 6.44
CA ARG A 654 -12.31 9.06 5.49
C ARG A 654 -11.52 10.15 6.19
N ILE A 655 -10.20 10.06 6.11
CA ILE A 655 -9.27 11.07 6.63
C ILE A 655 -8.32 11.49 5.51
N ILE A 656 -8.30 12.78 5.19
CA ILE A 656 -7.44 13.37 4.16
C ILE A 656 -6.79 14.63 4.72
N ALA A 657 -5.50 14.82 4.48
CA ALA A 657 -4.80 16.03 4.90
C ALA A 657 -5.30 17.24 4.08
N LEU A 658 -5.77 18.28 4.78
CA LEU A 658 -6.16 19.57 4.20
C LEU A 658 -4.95 20.48 3.94
N THR A 659 -3.85 20.22 4.62
CA THR A 659 -2.57 20.94 4.48
C THR A 659 -1.41 19.94 4.35
N PRO A 660 -0.26 20.33 3.79
CA PRO A 660 0.99 19.67 4.16
C PRO A 660 1.30 19.92 5.66
N THR A 661 2.32 19.25 6.17
CA THR A 661 2.88 19.57 7.49
C THR A 661 3.58 20.93 7.46
N PHE A 662 3.24 21.81 8.39
CA PHE A 662 3.92 23.10 8.61
C PHE A 662 4.70 23.07 9.92
N SER A 663 5.89 23.66 9.95
CA SER A 663 6.68 23.76 11.18
C SER A 663 6.42 25.09 11.91
N CYS A 664 6.34 25.02 13.24
CA CYS A 664 6.26 26.19 14.12
C CYS A 664 7.54 27.03 14.12
N ILE A 665 8.67 26.45 13.73
CA ILE A 665 9.99 27.08 13.77
C ILE A 665 9.99 28.32 12.87
N ALA A 666 10.27 29.50 13.44
CA ALA A 666 10.13 30.78 12.75
C ALA A 666 11.00 30.94 11.47
N SER A 667 12.09 30.17 11.35
CA SER A 667 12.95 30.13 10.16
C SER A 667 12.60 29.01 9.16
N ALA A 668 11.60 28.18 9.42
CA ALA A 668 11.17 27.13 8.51
C ALA A 668 10.66 27.72 7.18
N SER A 669 11.13 27.15 6.07
CA SER A 669 10.85 27.61 4.71
C SER A 669 11.05 29.13 4.51
N ASP A 670 12.04 29.73 5.16
CA ASP A 670 12.29 31.19 5.14
C ASP A 670 11.09 32.01 5.69
N GLY A 671 10.39 31.47 6.68
CA GLY A 671 9.21 32.06 7.32
C GLY A 671 7.88 31.72 6.65
N ARG A 672 7.87 31.07 5.47
CA ARG A 672 6.63 30.74 4.75
C ARG A 672 5.70 29.83 5.53
N ASP A 673 6.22 28.90 6.33
CA ASP A 673 5.41 28.01 7.16
C ASP A 673 4.55 28.79 8.18
N ARG A 674 5.08 29.90 8.73
CA ARG A 674 4.32 30.78 9.64
C ARG A 674 3.15 31.46 8.92
N THR A 675 3.37 31.95 7.70
CA THR A 675 2.30 32.50 6.85
C THR A 675 1.23 31.45 6.51
N CYS A 676 1.65 30.22 6.21
CA CYS A 676 0.72 29.12 5.95
C CYS A 676 -0.08 28.72 7.20
N LEU A 677 0.53 28.76 8.40
CA LEU A 677 -0.16 28.52 9.66
C LEU A 677 -1.25 29.57 9.93
N TYR A 678 -1.01 30.85 9.63
CA TYR A 678 -2.07 31.87 9.70
C TYR A 678 -3.27 31.48 8.83
N SER A 679 -3.05 31.22 7.54
CA SER A 679 -4.12 30.83 6.61
C SER A 679 -4.85 29.55 7.07
N ALA A 680 -4.12 28.56 7.60
CA ALA A 680 -4.70 27.31 8.07
C ALA A 680 -5.56 27.48 9.33
N PHE A 681 -5.19 28.38 10.26
CA PHE A 681 -6.00 28.69 11.43
C PHE A 681 -7.21 29.59 11.10
N VAL A 682 -7.09 30.52 10.15
CA VAL A 682 -8.25 31.24 9.59
C VAL A 682 -9.22 30.25 8.92
N ALA A 683 -8.71 29.36 8.07
CA ALA A 683 -9.50 28.32 7.41
C ALA A 683 -10.15 27.35 8.41
N SER A 684 -9.45 27.00 9.49
CA SER A 684 -9.98 26.19 10.60
C SER A 684 -11.10 26.89 11.38
N SER A 685 -11.00 28.21 11.56
CA SER A 685 -12.03 29.02 12.21
C SER A 685 -13.30 29.10 11.35
N VAL A 686 -13.16 29.24 10.03
CA VAL A 686 -14.28 29.16 9.08
C VAL A 686 -14.92 27.77 9.07
N LEU A 687 -14.11 26.72 8.92
CA LEU A 687 -14.59 25.33 8.91
C LEU A 687 -15.36 24.97 10.19
N GLN A 688 -14.83 25.28 11.37
CA GLN A 688 -15.54 25.02 12.63
C GLN A 688 -16.87 25.80 12.73
N ALA A 689 -16.92 27.05 12.24
CA ALA A 689 -18.16 27.80 12.22
C ALA A 689 -19.24 27.15 11.33
N CYS A 690 -18.86 26.66 10.13
CA CYS A 690 -19.78 25.87 9.29
C CYS A 690 -20.24 24.60 10.01
N LEU A 691 -19.32 23.84 10.62
CA LEU A 691 -19.64 22.62 11.37
C LEU A 691 -20.65 22.88 12.50
N ILE A 692 -20.52 24.01 13.22
CA ILE A 692 -21.44 24.41 14.29
C ILE A 692 -22.81 24.83 13.73
N GLN A 693 -22.85 25.52 12.58
CA GLN A 693 -24.09 25.97 11.94
C GLN A 693 -24.89 24.80 11.34
N ASP A 694 -24.21 23.86 10.68
CA ASP A 694 -24.84 22.65 10.11
C ASP A 694 -25.31 21.70 11.21
N ALA A 695 -24.49 21.48 12.24
CA ALA A 695 -24.88 20.80 13.47
C ALA A 695 -26.15 21.41 14.08
N THR A 696 -26.23 22.75 14.14
CA THR A 696 -27.38 23.47 14.69
C THR A 696 -28.62 23.32 13.81
N THR A 697 -28.46 23.28 12.49
CA THR A 697 -29.55 23.11 11.53
C THR A 697 -30.13 21.70 11.60
N ILE A 698 -29.27 20.68 11.57
CA ILE A 698 -29.67 19.26 11.55
C ILE A 698 -30.25 18.82 12.91
N SER A 699 -29.72 19.33 14.03
CA SER A 699 -30.29 19.03 15.36
C SER A 699 -31.68 19.66 15.58
N ARG A 700 -32.04 20.71 14.82
CA ARG A 700 -33.37 21.33 14.83
C ARG A 700 -34.35 20.69 13.85
N ASN A 701 -33.83 20.17 12.74
CA ASN A 701 -34.62 19.52 11.70
C ASN A 701 -33.82 18.32 11.13
N PRO A 702 -33.92 17.14 11.75
CA PRO A 702 -33.16 15.96 11.33
C PRO A 702 -33.47 15.59 9.89
N ALA A 703 -32.42 15.39 9.09
CA ALA A 703 -32.55 15.00 7.69
C ALA A 703 -33.11 13.58 7.55
N ALA A 704 -33.72 13.28 6.40
CA ALA A 704 -34.11 11.92 6.05
C ALA A 704 -32.88 10.99 5.97
N ILE A 705 -33.06 9.72 6.30
CA ILE A 705 -31.99 8.71 6.34
C ILE A 705 -31.32 8.63 4.97
N ILE A 706 -30.00 8.83 4.92
CA ILE A 706 -29.20 8.71 3.69
C ILE A 706 -29.01 7.21 3.38
N PRO A 707 -29.54 6.69 2.25
CA PRO A 707 -29.40 5.28 1.89
C PRO A 707 -27.93 4.86 1.75
N THR A 708 -27.61 3.61 2.11
CA THR A 708 -26.24 3.07 2.10
C THR A 708 -25.46 3.33 0.80
N PRO A 709 -26.01 3.15 -0.41
CA PRO A 709 -25.28 3.47 -1.64
C PRO A 709 -25.01 4.97 -1.79
N ALA A 710 -26.01 5.81 -1.49
CA ALA A 710 -25.91 7.27 -1.60
C ALA A 710 -24.87 7.85 -0.61
N ARG A 711 -24.60 7.20 0.52
CA ARG A 711 -23.51 7.61 1.43
C ARG A 711 -22.14 7.63 0.75
N LEU A 712 -21.92 6.78 -0.27
CA LEU A 712 -20.68 6.71 -1.07
C LEU A 712 -20.63 7.73 -2.22
N PHE A 713 -21.71 8.47 -2.49
CA PHE A 713 -21.77 9.49 -3.54
C PHE A 713 -21.52 10.90 -2.97
N PRO A 714 -21.28 11.92 -3.82
CA PRO A 714 -21.19 13.31 -3.38
C PRO A 714 -22.39 13.75 -2.51
N ALA A 715 -22.18 14.75 -1.65
CA ALA A 715 -23.23 15.38 -0.86
C ALA A 715 -24.08 16.39 -1.66
N VAL A 716 -23.68 16.68 -2.90
CA VAL A 716 -24.33 17.65 -3.79
C VAL A 716 -25.58 17.03 -4.44
N THR A 717 -26.76 17.48 -4.01
CA THR A 717 -28.08 17.02 -4.48
C THR A 717 -28.82 18.04 -5.35
N ARG A 718 -28.25 19.23 -5.54
CA ARG A 718 -28.79 20.29 -6.40
C ARG A 718 -27.67 21.19 -6.93
N LEU A 719 -27.92 21.83 -8.06
CA LEU A 719 -27.05 22.81 -8.69
C LEU A 719 -27.88 23.97 -9.23
N ARG A 720 -27.32 25.18 -9.30
CA ARG A 720 -27.97 26.34 -9.91
C ARG A 720 -28.34 26.09 -11.37
N SER A 721 -29.61 26.32 -11.70
CA SER A 721 -30.13 26.12 -13.06
C SER A 721 -29.41 27.00 -14.08
N TYR A 722 -29.23 26.47 -15.28
CA TYR A 722 -28.51 27.13 -16.39
C TYR A 722 -29.45 27.36 -17.59
N PRO A 723 -29.41 28.52 -18.29
CA PRO A 723 -28.58 29.70 -18.02
C PRO A 723 -28.79 30.30 -16.62
N PRO A 724 -27.77 30.97 -16.03
CA PRO A 724 -27.73 31.25 -14.60
C PRO A 724 -28.95 32.00 -14.08
N SER A 725 -29.61 31.43 -13.07
CA SER A 725 -30.81 32.01 -12.45
C SER A 725 -30.81 31.84 -10.93
N ASN A 726 -31.90 32.26 -10.29
CA ASN A 726 -32.17 32.01 -8.86
C ASN A 726 -32.86 30.66 -8.60
N GLN A 727 -33.11 29.86 -9.65
CA GLN A 727 -33.65 28.50 -9.51
C GLN A 727 -32.54 27.47 -9.34
N TYR A 728 -32.89 26.34 -8.74
CA TYR A 728 -32.01 25.20 -8.54
C TYR A 728 -32.62 23.95 -9.19
N PHE A 729 -31.77 23.20 -9.88
CA PHE A 729 -32.07 21.88 -10.43
C PHE A 729 -31.64 20.81 -9.42
N SER A 730 -32.59 20.02 -8.91
CA SER A 730 -32.35 18.97 -7.92
C SER A 730 -32.29 17.59 -8.56
N PHE A 731 -31.47 16.69 -8.02
CA PHE A 731 -31.25 15.34 -8.54
C PHE A 731 -30.78 14.37 -7.46
N GLU A 732 -31.04 13.09 -7.68
CA GLU A 732 -30.59 11.97 -6.85
C GLU A 732 -29.61 11.11 -7.66
N ILE A 733 -28.35 11.05 -7.24
CA ILE A 733 -27.33 10.19 -7.89
C ILE A 733 -27.69 8.73 -7.65
N GLN A 734 -27.83 7.97 -8.74
CA GLN A 734 -28.18 6.55 -8.72
C GLN A 734 -26.93 5.66 -8.88
N SER A 735 -25.99 6.06 -9.76
CA SER A 735 -24.77 5.30 -10.03
C SER A 735 -23.63 6.19 -10.56
N PHE A 736 -22.44 5.61 -10.66
CA PHE A 736 -21.24 6.23 -11.22
C PHE A 736 -20.74 5.44 -12.44
N PHE A 737 -19.98 6.10 -13.31
CA PHE A 737 -19.31 5.42 -14.41
C PHE A 737 -18.03 4.72 -13.90
N PRO A 738 -17.68 3.49 -14.34
CA PRO A 738 -16.55 2.74 -13.80
C PRO A 738 -15.19 3.43 -13.96
N GLU A 739 -14.99 4.14 -15.07
CA GLU A 739 -13.79 4.93 -15.30
C GLU A 739 -13.82 6.22 -14.47
N ARG A 740 -13.09 6.23 -13.35
CA ARG A 740 -12.96 7.39 -12.46
C ARG A 740 -11.60 8.05 -12.61
N LEU A 741 -11.60 9.34 -12.98
CA LEU A 741 -10.40 10.16 -13.04
C LEU A 741 -10.31 11.06 -11.79
N PRO A 742 -9.14 11.23 -11.14
CA PRO A 742 -9.03 12.02 -9.90
C PRO A 742 -9.48 13.49 -9.98
N ASN A 743 -9.61 14.03 -11.20
CA ASN A 743 -10.00 15.41 -11.48
C ASN A 743 -11.35 15.53 -12.22
N CYS A 744 -12.00 14.41 -12.53
CA CYS A 744 -13.18 14.31 -13.38
C CYS A 744 -14.01 13.07 -12.96
N LEU A 745 -15.19 13.29 -12.39
CA LEU A 745 -16.09 12.25 -11.91
C LEU A 745 -17.44 12.35 -12.63
N LEU A 746 -17.94 11.23 -13.13
CA LEU A 746 -19.18 11.16 -13.91
C LEU A 746 -20.20 10.25 -13.20
N TYR A 747 -21.44 10.73 -13.10
CA TYR A 747 -22.54 10.07 -12.42
C TYR A 747 -23.81 10.07 -13.26
N VAL A 748 -24.63 9.02 -13.12
CA VAL A 748 -26.02 9.01 -13.58
C VAL A 748 -26.91 9.37 -12.40
N ALA A 749 -27.79 10.34 -12.60
CA ALA A 749 -28.77 10.77 -11.60
C ALA A 749 -30.17 10.82 -12.21
N GLU A 750 -31.18 10.86 -11.35
CA GLU A 750 -32.59 11.05 -11.72
C GLU A 750 -33.15 12.29 -11.02
N THR A 751 -34.07 13.01 -11.66
CA THR A 751 -34.82 14.10 -11.00
C THR A 751 -35.78 13.54 -9.96
N PRO A 752 -35.99 14.24 -8.82
CA PRO A 752 -36.99 13.84 -7.84
C PRO A 752 -38.41 14.09 -8.37
N GLY A 753 -39.35 13.23 -8.00
CA GLY A 753 -40.77 13.29 -8.42
C GLY A 753 -41.25 12.02 -9.14
N PRO A 754 -42.50 12.00 -9.64
CA PRO A 754 -43.04 10.88 -10.39
C PRO A 754 -42.43 10.79 -11.80
N ASP A 755 -42.30 11.92 -12.49
CA ASP A 755 -41.74 12.03 -13.84
C ASP A 755 -40.21 12.08 -13.80
N LYS A 756 -39.60 10.96 -13.38
CA LYS A 756 -38.15 10.82 -13.24
C LYS A 756 -37.42 10.98 -14.58
N GLN A 757 -36.67 12.07 -14.74
CA GLN A 757 -35.77 12.29 -15.87
C GLN A 757 -34.35 11.86 -15.52
N ARG A 758 -33.75 10.97 -16.32
CA ARG A 758 -32.31 10.64 -16.22
C ARG A 758 -31.45 11.78 -16.75
N VAL A 759 -30.40 12.10 -16.00
CA VAL A 759 -29.40 13.13 -16.32
C VAL A 759 -27.99 12.62 -16.02
N VAL A 760 -27.01 13.25 -16.65
CA VAL A 760 -25.58 13.06 -16.34
C VAL A 760 -25.13 14.21 -15.45
N ILE A 761 -24.50 13.89 -14.33
CA ILE A 761 -23.82 14.87 -13.47
C ILE A 761 -22.31 14.67 -13.62
N LYS A 762 -21.60 15.70 -14.08
CA LYS A 762 -20.13 15.71 -14.14
C LYS A 762 -19.57 16.68 -13.11
N PHE A 763 -18.63 16.21 -12.28
CA PHE A 763 -17.83 17.04 -11.38
C PHE A 763 -16.41 17.13 -11.93
N ALA A 764 -15.91 18.33 -12.19
CA ALA A 764 -14.60 18.55 -12.82
C ALA A 764 -13.80 19.67 -12.15
N ARG A 765 -12.47 19.60 -12.26
CA ARG A 765 -11.54 20.67 -11.80
C ARG A 765 -11.49 21.88 -12.72
N LYS A 766 -11.79 21.69 -13.99
CA LYS A 766 -11.94 22.72 -15.02
C LYS A 766 -13.13 22.34 -15.89
N TYR A 767 -13.88 23.32 -16.39
CA TYR A 767 -14.99 23.08 -17.32
C TYR A 767 -15.27 24.30 -18.18
N SER A 768 -15.35 24.11 -19.49
CA SER A 768 -15.66 25.16 -20.46
C SER A 768 -17.16 25.25 -20.69
N ILE A 769 -17.88 25.79 -19.69
CA ILE A 769 -19.33 25.99 -19.78
C ILE A 769 -19.73 26.87 -20.97
N GLU A 770 -18.88 27.83 -21.35
CA GLU A 770 -19.06 28.71 -22.52
C GLU A 770 -19.02 27.94 -23.85
N LEU A 771 -18.03 27.05 -24.03
CA LEU A 771 -17.94 26.20 -25.22
C LEU A 771 -19.04 25.13 -25.24
N HIS A 772 -19.38 24.55 -24.09
CA HIS A 772 -20.46 23.57 -23.98
C HIS A 772 -21.81 24.19 -24.37
N ASP A 773 -22.15 25.36 -23.81
CA ASP A 773 -23.37 26.13 -24.13
C ASP A 773 -23.40 26.54 -25.62
N PHE A 774 -22.26 26.96 -26.18
CA PHE A 774 -22.14 27.23 -27.62
C PHE A 774 -22.46 26.00 -28.49
N CYS A 775 -21.86 24.84 -28.21
CA CYS A 775 -22.11 23.61 -28.96
C CYS A 775 -23.52 23.05 -28.72
N ALA A 776 -24.05 23.17 -27.50
CA ALA A 776 -25.38 22.67 -27.13
C ALA A 776 -26.50 23.47 -27.82
N ARG A 777 -26.41 24.80 -27.88
CA ARG A 777 -27.36 25.65 -28.62
C ARG A 777 -27.36 25.40 -30.13
N LEU A 778 -26.27 24.85 -30.67
CA LEU A 778 -26.18 24.42 -32.06
C LEU A 778 -26.65 22.98 -32.31
N GLY A 779 -27.15 22.28 -31.29
CA GLY A 779 -27.60 20.88 -31.39
C GLY A 779 -26.46 19.85 -31.43
N HIS A 780 -25.23 20.27 -31.13
CA HIS A 780 -24.01 19.46 -31.24
C HIS A 780 -23.33 19.18 -29.89
N ALA A 781 -24.06 19.25 -28.77
CA ALA A 781 -23.64 18.75 -27.47
C ALA A 781 -24.87 18.42 -26.61
N PRO A 782 -24.74 17.63 -25.52
CA PRO A 782 -25.82 17.41 -24.57
C PRO A 782 -26.33 18.74 -23.97
N ALA A 783 -27.64 18.96 -23.93
CA ALA A 783 -28.21 20.17 -23.34
C ALA A 783 -27.88 20.30 -21.85
N ILE A 784 -27.54 21.50 -21.40
CA ILE A 784 -27.23 21.82 -20.00
C ILE A 784 -28.53 22.15 -19.26
N TYR A 785 -28.70 21.62 -18.04
CA TYR A 785 -29.79 21.98 -17.12
C TYR A 785 -29.30 22.82 -15.94
N ALA A 786 -28.08 22.61 -15.48
CA ALA A 786 -27.49 23.32 -14.36
C ALA A 786 -25.96 23.38 -14.44
N PHE A 787 -25.37 24.44 -13.89
CA PHE A 787 -23.93 24.58 -13.72
C PHE A 787 -23.61 25.46 -12.51
N GLU A 788 -22.73 24.99 -11.63
CA GLU A 788 -22.28 25.77 -10.47
C GLU A 788 -20.79 25.53 -10.19
N ARG A 789 -20.09 26.56 -9.73
CA ARG A 789 -18.74 26.44 -9.19
C ARG A 789 -18.87 26.08 -7.71
N LEU A 790 -18.19 25.02 -7.30
CA LEU A 790 -18.32 24.42 -5.97
C LEU A 790 -17.05 24.71 -5.13
N PRO A 791 -17.17 24.71 -3.78
CA PRO A 791 -16.04 24.93 -2.89
C PRO A 791 -14.87 23.95 -3.13
N GLY A 792 -13.66 24.40 -2.80
CA GLY A 792 -12.43 23.61 -2.92
C GLY A 792 -11.90 23.46 -4.33
N GLY A 793 -12.26 24.37 -5.25
CA GLY A 793 -11.80 24.38 -6.64
C GLY A 793 -12.45 23.28 -7.49
N TRP A 794 -13.76 23.07 -7.36
CA TRP A 794 -14.54 22.19 -8.22
C TRP A 794 -15.58 22.98 -9.03
N CYS A 795 -16.13 22.36 -10.05
CA CYS A 795 -17.38 22.78 -10.67
C CYS A 795 -18.18 21.54 -11.05
N ALA A 796 -19.50 21.70 -11.14
CA ALA A 796 -20.40 20.62 -11.47
C ALA A 796 -21.43 21.08 -12.50
N VAL A 797 -21.78 20.16 -13.40
CA VAL A 797 -22.73 20.37 -14.49
C VAL A 797 -23.74 19.23 -14.52
N ALA A 798 -25.02 19.56 -14.67
CA ALA A 798 -26.09 18.61 -14.96
C ALA A 798 -26.50 18.75 -16.43
N MET A 799 -26.52 17.65 -17.18
CA MET A 799 -26.79 17.67 -18.62
C MET A 799 -27.67 16.49 -19.09
N ARG A 800 -28.24 16.59 -20.29
CA ARG A 800 -29.07 15.56 -20.95
C ARG A 800 -28.34 14.21 -20.98
N TYR A 801 -28.94 13.18 -20.36
CA TYR A 801 -28.54 11.80 -20.61
C TYR A 801 -29.05 11.38 -22.00
N VAL A 802 -28.17 10.90 -22.88
CA VAL A 802 -28.50 10.59 -24.28
C VAL A 802 -28.35 9.09 -24.55
N LYS A 803 -29.40 8.31 -24.25
CA LYS A 803 -29.40 6.83 -24.45
C LYS A 803 -29.11 6.41 -25.90
N SER A 804 -29.47 7.29 -26.85
CA SER A 804 -29.33 7.18 -28.30
C SER A 804 -27.93 7.53 -28.84
N ALA A 805 -27.03 8.08 -28.02
CA ALA A 805 -25.70 8.48 -28.45
C ALA A 805 -24.74 7.28 -28.52
N THR A 806 -23.99 7.17 -29.61
CA THR A 806 -22.90 6.19 -29.75
C THR A 806 -21.59 6.89 -30.09
N PRO A 807 -20.42 6.42 -29.57
CA PRO A 807 -19.12 6.91 -30.02
C PRO A 807 -18.99 6.78 -31.54
N ILE A 808 -18.47 7.82 -32.20
CA ILE A 808 -18.48 7.91 -33.67
C ILE A 808 -17.67 6.79 -34.35
N THR A 809 -16.71 6.20 -33.63
CA THR A 809 -15.93 5.00 -34.01
C THR A 809 -16.74 3.71 -34.05
N HIS A 810 -17.79 3.60 -33.22
CA HIS A 810 -18.56 2.36 -33.01
C HIS A 810 -19.92 2.38 -33.70
N SER A 811 -20.31 3.50 -34.30
CA SER A 811 -21.60 3.64 -34.97
C SER A 811 -21.63 2.89 -36.31
N PRO A 812 -22.62 2.00 -36.55
CA PRO A 812 -22.75 1.26 -37.81
C PRO A 812 -23.06 2.18 -39.00
N LEU A 813 -23.45 3.44 -38.74
CA LEU A 813 -23.67 4.46 -39.76
C LEU A 813 -22.37 5.09 -40.30
N LEU A 814 -21.21 4.83 -39.67
CA LEU A 814 -19.93 5.46 -40.06
C LEU A 814 -19.57 5.34 -41.54
N PRO A 815 -19.72 4.18 -42.23
CA PRO A 815 -19.39 4.08 -43.66
C PRO A 815 -20.25 4.96 -44.56
N THR A 816 -21.49 5.24 -44.18
CA THR A 816 -22.45 6.01 -44.99
C THR A 816 -22.55 7.48 -44.58
N HIS A 817 -22.30 7.80 -43.31
CA HIS A 817 -22.49 9.14 -42.75
C HIS A 817 -21.19 9.92 -42.51
N ARG A 818 -20.00 9.32 -42.71
CA ARG A 818 -18.69 9.99 -42.50
C ARG A 818 -18.61 11.40 -43.08
N GLN A 819 -18.95 11.59 -44.36
CA GLN A 819 -18.83 12.89 -45.03
C GLN A 819 -19.80 13.94 -44.44
N LEU A 820 -21.00 13.52 -44.03
CA LEU A 820 -21.96 14.40 -43.35
C LEU A 820 -21.45 14.82 -41.97
N TRP A 821 -20.98 13.86 -41.18
CA TRP A 821 -20.43 14.11 -39.84
C TRP A 821 -19.14 14.94 -39.88
N GLU A 822 -18.25 14.68 -40.85
CA GLU A 822 -17.06 15.50 -41.07
C GLU A 822 -17.44 16.96 -41.41
N GLY A 823 -18.41 17.15 -42.32
CA GLY A 823 -18.93 18.48 -42.66
C GLY A 823 -19.53 19.22 -41.47
N GLN A 824 -20.32 18.53 -40.64
CA GLN A 824 -20.86 19.08 -39.39
C GLN A 824 -19.74 19.47 -38.40
N LEU A 825 -18.80 18.56 -38.13
CA LEU A 825 -17.70 18.78 -37.19
C LEU A 825 -16.79 19.93 -37.64
N ARG A 826 -16.41 19.96 -38.92
CA ARG A 826 -15.61 21.03 -39.54
C ARG A 826 -16.32 22.39 -39.43
N ALA A 827 -17.62 22.43 -39.68
CA ALA A 827 -18.43 23.66 -39.56
C ALA A 827 -18.61 24.10 -38.10
N LEU A 828 -18.79 23.17 -37.17
CA LEU A 828 -18.91 23.45 -35.73
C LEU A 828 -17.60 23.99 -35.15
N MET A 829 -16.48 23.32 -35.45
CA MET A 829 -15.14 23.75 -35.05
C MET A 829 -14.85 25.16 -35.55
N LYS A 830 -15.10 25.44 -36.84
CA LYS A 830 -14.96 26.80 -37.37
C LYS A 830 -15.81 27.81 -36.59
N LYS A 831 -17.09 27.49 -36.29
CA LYS A 831 -17.98 28.40 -35.55
C LYS A 831 -17.46 28.76 -34.16
N PHE A 832 -16.91 27.82 -33.39
CA PHE A 832 -16.35 28.15 -32.07
C PHE A 832 -14.94 28.76 -32.14
N HIS A 833 -14.14 28.38 -33.14
CA HIS A 833 -12.86 29.06 -33.47
C HIS A 833 -13.09 30.53 -33.86
N ASP A 834 -14.16 30.84 -34.59
CA ASP A 834 -14.59 32.21 -34.93
C ASP A 834 -14.99 33.03 -33.69
N GLN A 835 -15.34 32.39 -32.56
CA GLN A 835 -15.56 33.06 -31.26
C GLN A 835 -14.28 33.16 -30.40
N GLY A 836 -13.13 32.68 -30.90
CA GLY A 836 -11.89 32.63 -30.12
C GLY A 836 -11.82 31.49 -29.10
N LEU A 837 -12.73 30.50 -29.17
CA LEU A 837 -12.71 29.31 -28.34
C LEU A 837 -11.94 28.16 -29.01
N CYS A 838 -11.39 27.26 -28.19
CA CYS A 838 -10.75 26.00 -28.57
C CYS A 838 -11.25 24.88 -27.63
N HIS A 839 -11.21 23.62 -28.08
CA HIS A 839 -11.65 22.46 -27.29
C HIS A 839 -10.49 21.72 -26.61
N GLY A 840 -9.34 21.61 -27.29
CA GLY A 840 -8.10 21.02 -26.79
C GLY A 840 -8.07 19.48 -26.73
N ASP A 841 -9.19 18.80 -26.96
CA ASP A 841 -9.30 17.33 -26.89
C ASP A 841 -10.29 16.75 -27.93
N LEU A 842 -10.23 17.19 -29.19
CA LEU A 842 -11.05 16.69 -30.30
C LEU A 842 -10.64 15.28 -30.78
N ARG A 843 -10.37 14.36 -29.85
CA ARG A 843 -10.06 12.95 -30.13
C ARG A 843 -11.32 12.10 -30.25
N SER A 844 -11.17 10.93 -30.85
CA SER A 844 -12.28 10.01 -31.13
C SER A 844 -13.19 9.63 -29.94
N PRO A 845 -12.73 9.52 -28.67
CA PRO A 845 -13.63 9.23 -27.54
C PRO A 845 -14.61 10.37 -27.21
N ASN A 846 -14.25 11.60 -27.55
CA ASN A 846 -15.01 12.81 -27.24
C ASN A 846 -15.98 13.22 -28.35
N ILE A 847 -16.13 12.38 -29.38
CA ILE A 847 -17.00 12.61 -30.54
C ILE A 847 -18.02 11.46 -30.61
N ALA A 848 -19.30 11.81 -30.48
CA ALA A 848 -20.41 10.89 -30.56
C ALA A 848 -21.36 11.26 -31.71
N CYS A 849 -22.31 10.37 -32.01
CA CYS A 849 -23.39 10.64 -32.94
C CYS A 849 -24.75 10.19 -32.37
N GLU A 850 -25.79 10.97 -32.66
CA GLU A 850 -27.21 10.64 -32.45
C GLU A 850 -27.87 10.64 -33.84
N GLY A 851 -27.99 9.45 -34.43
CA GLY A 851 -28.41 9.28 -35.82
C GLY A 851 -27.51 10.03 -36.80
N GLN A 852 -28.05 11.08 -37.42
CA GLN A 852 -27.33 11.89 -38.41
C GLN A 852 -26.59 13.11 -37.82
N SER A 853 -26.72 13.40 -36.52
CA SER A 853 -26.06 14.54 -35.87
C SER A 853 -24.80 14.12 -35.09
N VAL A 854 -23.69 14.82 -35.30
CA VAL A 854 -22.50 14.77 -34.43
C VAL A 854 -22.78 15.51 -33.12
N MET A 855 -22.27 14.97 -32.01
CA MET A 855 -22.15 15.68 -30.74
C MET A 855 -20.72 15.64 -30.23
N LEU A 856 -20.25 16.78 -29.72
CA LEU A 856 -19.02 16.88 -28.93
C LEU A 856 -19.31 16.62 -27.45
N LEU A 857 -18.35 15.97 -26.80
CA LEU A 857 -18.33 15.60 -25.40
C LEU A 857 -17.02 16.08 -24.76
N ASP A 858 -16.99 16.07 -23.42
CA ASP A 858 -15.85 16.47 -22.57
C ASP A 858 -15.23 17.86 -22.82
N PHE A 859 -15.85 18.87 -22.21
CA PHE A 859 -15.42 20.26 -22.26
C PHE A 859 -14.43 20.65 -21.15
N ASP A 860 -13.73 19.71 -20.49
CA ASP A 860 -12.90 19.99 -19.30
C ASP A 860 -11.68 20.88 -19.58
N TRP A 861 -11.09 20.79 -20.78
CA TRP A 861 -9.86 21.54 -21.13
C TRP A 861 -10.12 22.74 -22.04
N GLY A 862 -11.29 22.82 -22.67
CA GLY A 862 -11.62 23.89 -23.61
C GLY A 862 -11.70 25.27 -22.96
N GLY A 863 -11.81 26.30 -23.81
CA GLY A 863 -11.88 27.70 -23.38
C GLY A 863 -11.28 28.62 -24.43
N LYS A 864 -10.86 29.83 -24.04
CA LYS A 864 -10.30 30.81 -24.98
C LYS A 864 -8.90 30.42 -25.44
N GLU A 865 -8.64 30.65 -26.72
CA GLU A 865 -7.33 30.46 -27.37
C GLU A 865 -6.22 31.18 -26.61
N GLY A 866 -5.17 30.44 -26.23
CA GLY A 866 -4.01 31.02 -25.52
C GLY A 866 -4.25 31.42 -24.06
N GLU A 867 -5.46 31.28 -23.53
CA GLU A 867 -5.80 31.37 -22.09
C GLU A 867 -6.04 29.99 -21.48
N ALA A 868 -6.74 29.12 -22.22
CA ALA A 868 -6.96 27.72 -21.82
C ALA A 868 -5.64 26.95 -21.82
N CYS A 869 -5.43 26.11 -20.80
CA CYS A 869 -4.18 25.35 -20.63
C CYS A 869 -4.45 23.90 -20.22
N TYR A 870 -3.75 22.99 -20.87
CA TYR A 870 -3.63 21.58 -20.49
C TYR A 870 -3.18 21.44 -19.02
N PRO A 871 -3.71 20.47 -18.25
CA PRO A 871 -3.35 20.28 -16.85
C PRO A 871 -2.00 19.58 -16.64
N THR A 872 -1.42 18.97 -17.69
CA THR A 872 -0.19 18.17 -17.62
C THR A 872 0.48 18.07 -18.98
N TRP A 873 1.79 17.82 -18.98
CA TRP A 873 2.56 17.42 -20.16
C TRP A 873 2.31 15.99 -20.62
N ARG A 874 1.75 15.13 -19.73
CA ARG A 874 1.41 13.73 -20.03
C ARG A 874 0.05 13.66 -20.73
N LEU A 875 0.00 14.20 -21.93
CA LEU A 875 -1.15 14.11 -22.83
C LEU A 875 -1.14 12.78 -23.59
N ASN A 876 -2.28 12.42 -24.17
CA ASN A 876 -2.37 11.30 -25.12
C ASN A 876 -1.49 11.58 -26.35
N GLU A 877 -0.89 10.55 -26.95
CA GLU A 877 0.01 10.69 -28.10
C GLU A 877 -0.64 11.38 -29.31
N GLU A 878 -1.95 11.19 -29.55
CA GLU A 878 -2.71 11.90 -30.59
C GLU A 878 -2.65 13.44 -30.40
N LEU A 879 -2.66 13.92 -29.16
CA LEU A 879 -2.59 15.36 -28.83
C LEU A 879 -1.19 15.93 -29.03
N LEU A 880 -0.16 15.11 -28.86
CA LEU A 880 1.24 15.48 -29.03
C LEU A 880 1.71 15.35 -30.49
N ALA A 881 1.07 14.51 -31.30
CA ALA A 881 1.44 14.21 -32.68
C ALA A 881 1.49 15.47 -33.55
N GLY A 882 2.72 15.91 -33.89
CA GLY A 882 2.97 17.12 -34.67
C GLY A 882 2.80 18.45 -33.92
N ARG A 883 2.60 18.45 -32.59
CA ARG A 883 2.45 19.68 -31.80
C ARG A 883 3.77 20.45 -31.75
N VAL A 884 3.75 21.72 -32.13
CA VAL A 884 4.95 22.58 -32.17
C VAL A 884 5.12 23.43 -30.90
N SER A 885 4.06 23.70 -30.13
CA SER A 885 4.17 24.52 -28.91
C SER A 885 4.92 23.82 -27.78
N GLU A 886 5.91 24.52 -27.21
CA GLU A 886 6.63 24.18 -25.98
C GLU A 886 5.94 24.74 -24.71
N ASP A 887 4.69 25.24 -24.79
CA ASP A 887 3.86 25.60 -23.64
C ASP A 887 2.61 24.72 -23.49
N LEU A 888 1.92 24.82 -22.34
CA LEU A 888 0.69 24.08 -22.06
C LEU A 888 -0.58 24.75 -22.64
N LYS A 889 -0.45 25.85 -23.40
CA LYS A 889 -1.62 26.60 -23.89
C LYS A 889 -2.33 25.85 -25.01
N ILE A 890 -3.64 25.97 -25.05
CA ILE A 890 -4.49 25.36 -26.06
C ILE A 890 -4.78 26.39 -27.15
N THR A 891 -4.52 25.98 -28.39
CA THR A 891 -4.62 26.82 -29.59
C THR A 891 -5.57 26.18 -30.61
N LYS A 892 -5.99 26.94 -31.64
CA LYS A 892 -6.78 26.38 -32.74
C LYS A 892 -6.01 25.34 -33.54
N ASP A 893 -4.68 25.43 -33.58
CA ASP A 893 -3.83 24.39 -34.19
C ASP A 893 -3.97 23.05 -33.48
N ASP A 894 -4.06 23.04 -32.13
CA ASP A 894 -4.25 21.80 -31.37
C ASP A 894 -5.56 21.08 -31.76
N ASP A 895 -6.67 21.83 -31.90
CA ASP A 895 -7.93 21.31 -32.42
C ASP A 895 -7.79 20.81 -33.88
N LEU A 896 -7.27 21.68 -34.76
CA LEU A 896 -7.14 21.42 -36.21
C LEU A 896 -6.25 20.21 -36.53
N ARG A 897 -5.20 20.00 -35.75
CA ARG A 897 -4.18 18.95 -35.94
C ARG A 897 -4.65 17.58 -35.45
N VAL A 898 -5.43 17.53 -34.38
CA VAL A 898 -5.84 16.28 -33.71
C VAL A 898 -6.97 15.55 -34.46
N TRP A 899 -7.91 16.29 -35.05
CA TRP A 899 -9.02 15.67 -35.79
C TRP A 899 -8.62 15.23 -37.23
N LEU A 900 -7.55 15.82 -37.81
CA LEU A 900 -7.06 15.53 -39.17
C LEU A 900 -6.63 14.06 -39.39
N PRO A 901 -5.93 13.38 -38.46
CA PRO A 901 -5.69 11.94 -38.54
C PRO A 901 -6.96 11.11 -38.68
N TRP A 902 -8.08 11.51 -38.06
CA TRP A 902 -9.35 10.78 -38.13
C TRP A 902 -9.95 10.79 -39.55
N TYR A 903 -9.73 11.88 -40.29
CA TYR A 903 -10.04 12.00 -41.73
C TYR A 903 -9.14 11.10 -42.60
N MET A 904 -7.89 10.84 -42.21
CA MET A 904 -6.91 10.08 -43.01
C MET A 904 -6.97 8.56 -42.89
N ILE A 905 -7.47 8.01 -41.77
CA ILE A 905 -7.36 6.57 -41.42
C ILE A 905 -8.08 5.61 -42.40
N SER A 906 -8.98 6.11 -43.25
CA SER A 906 -9.88 5.26 -44.05
C SER A 906 -9.88 5.52 -45.56
N SER A 907 -8.72 5.84 -46.14
CA SER A 907 -8.49 5.64 -47.60
C SER A 907 -7.70 4.36 -47.89
N THR A 908 -6.77 3.97 -47.00
CA THR A 908 -5.78 2.91 -47.29
C THR A 908 -5.96 1.64 -46.48
N LEU A 909 -6.34 1.73 -45.20
CA LEU A 909 -6.33 0.57 -44.28
C LEU A 909 -7.56 -0.34 -44.42
N PHE A 910 -8.73 0.23 -44.74
CA PHE A 910 -9.99 -0.52 -44.86
C PHE A 910 -10.00 -1.49 -46.06
N PHE A 911 -9.11 -1.27 -47.05
CA PHE A 911 -8.90 -2.19 -48.18
C PHE A 911 -7.83 -3.27 -47.93
N LEU A 912 -7.17 -3.26 -46.77
CA LEU A 912 -6.06 -4.17 -46.44
C LEU A 912 -6.34 -5.08 -45.22
N LEU A 913 -7.46 -4.87 -44.51
CA LEU A 913 -7.79 -5.58 -43.25
C LEU A 913 -9.28 -6.01 -43.18
N SER A 914 -9.85 -6.44 -44.30
CA SER A 914 -11.01 -7.35 -44.31
C SER A 914 -10.58 -8.72 -44.87
N PRO A 915 -11.15 -9.84 -44.37
CA PRO A 915 -11.03 -11.16 -45.00
C PRO A 915 -11.69 -11.23 -46.38
#